data_AF-A0A662X2X7-F1
#
_entry.id   AF-A0A662X2X7-F1
#
_cell.length_a   1.000
_cell.length_b   1.000
_cell.length_c   1.000
_cell.angle_alpha   90.00
_cell.angle_beta   90.00
_cell.angle_gamma   90.00
#
_symmetry.space_group_name_H-M   'P 1'
#
loop_
_entity.id
_entity.type
_entity.pdbx_description
1 polymer ?
#
loop_
_entity_poly.entity_id
_entity_poly.type
_entity_poly.pdbx_seq_one_letter_code
_entity_poly.pdbx_strand_id
1 'polypeptide(L)'
;MWRRVAKQMPALSRASARGSQVTAWPALSTAGAGAGASLGLPFGSGSSRFSTVQRPESTLDVTTGLLKIVSSEADIQEYLHVYGTPGVTRTTVIKIGGEVIEYELDTLVSSLLFLKEAGLFPILVHGAGPQMNAELERQGVEPEYVGGNRVTDQKTLAIAKKIFLNANRKIVDALVAAGVPARPITSGVFQAQFKDEAVYGYVGEVSKIYGDSVEAAIANGQIPVLSCLGESAGGQTLNINADVAARELAINLQPYKTIFINSKGGWIEDDGKKLKEINMAKDYAHMAARDYTGRQGTLLKLNEINALLQNLPSSSSVALTSASALSREILSRCSTGTVCIKGDSSTGEGSAAVATGATKKHRVGLLGARGYVGRELIRVIGNHPELELVCASSRALVGQKVVEIANAPPLNPHTQRPAKPAERATRLNIAEDLEFCELGLDDIPTSPYADSVDVWVLALPNGHCEKYAKALDALKRQDKLIIDLSADQRFNDEWVYGLPEAPGGRSRLQNATHIANPGCYATGSQLGLLPLLGGKPEVSGKLLDASIPPHVFGVSGYSGAGTNPSLANDPKALKDNIIAYKSVNHIHEHEISRQLGTPVRFMPHVGPYFQGIHLTLSAQLAENSGITSAEQVHELYQEFFAGEALVKVTPNVPFVKDNSFHPHAAVGGFQLDPDTGRVVVVATIDNLLKGAATQAVQNINVALGLDEYAGIQVE
;
A
#
# COMPACT_ATOMS: atom_id res chain seq x y z
N MET A 1 25.70 58.44 -18.58
CA MET A 1 26.95 57.66 -18.72
C MET A 1 26.57 56.31 -19.30
N TRP A 2 26.68 56.07 -20.61
CA TRP A 2 27.90 55.62 -21.34
C TRP A 2 28.49 54.36 -20.70
N ARG A 3 28.73 53.21 -21.35
CA ARG A 3 28.71 52.70 -22.75
C ARG A 3 28.83 51.15 -22.62
N ARG A 4 28.09 50.31 -23.38
CA ARG A 4 28.48 49.65 -24.67
C ARG A 4 29.74 48.76 -24.55
N VAL A 5 29.87 47.52 -25.06
CA VAL A 5 29.34 46.89 -26.30
C VAL A 5 29.63 45.37 -26.28
N ALA A 6 28.82 44.62 -27.04
CA ALA A 6 28.84 43.19 -27.31
C ALA A 6 29.74 42.75 -28.52
N LYS A 7 29.68 41.43 -28.84
CA LYS A 7 30.16 40.67 -30.03
C LYS A 7 31.53 39.97 -29.83
N GLN A 8 31.82 38.77 -30.33
CA GLN A 8 31.24 37.89 -31.36
C GLN A 8 31.94 36.50 -31.29
N MET A 9 31.26 35.41 -31.69
CA MET A 9 31.89 34.14 -32.12
C MET A 9 32.37 34.24 -33.58
N PRO A 10 33.25 33.32 -34.03
CA PRO A 10 32.85 32.44 -35.14
C PRO A 10 33.35 30.97 -35.04
N ALA A 11 32.80 30.14 -35.93
CA ALA A 11 32.92 28.68 -36.02
C ALA A 11 33.91 28.20 -37.12
N LEU A 12 34.07 26.85 -37.18
CA LEU A 12 34.44 25.94 -38.30
C LEU A 12 35.90 25.42 -38.37
N SER A 13 36.10 24.08 -38.36
CA SER A 13 36.13 23.24 -39.59
C SER A 13 36.55 21.76 -39.32
N ARG A 14 36.43 20.92 -40.36
CA ARG A 14 36.30 19.44 -40.46
C ARG A 14 37.63 18.66 -40.71
N ALA A 15 37.50 17.32 -40.56
CA ALA A 15 38.14 16.19 -41.32
C ALA A 15 39.56 15.75 -40.87
N SER A 16 40.04 14.49 -40.91
CA SER A 16 39.74 13.21 -41.62
C SER A 16 40.50 12.05 -40.89
N ALA A 17 39.97 10.82 -40.72
CA ALA A 17 40.07 9.57 -41.52
C ALA A 17 41.35 8.67 -41.39
N ARG A 18 41.09 7.35 -41.44
CA ARG A 18 41.97 6.13 -41.60
C ARG A 18 42.44 5.46 -40.29
N GLY A 19 42.41 4.14 -40.08
CA GLY A 19 42.00 2.99 -40.90
C GLY A 19 42.82 1.72 -40.55
N SER A 20 42.24 0.52 -40.75
CA SER A 20 42.85 -0.84 -40.86
C SER A 20 43.11 -1.59 -39.52
N GLN A 21 42.95 -2.91 -39.33
CA GLN A 21 42.95 -4.12 -40.19
C GLN A 21 42.07 -5.27 -39.59
N VAL A 22 41.30 -6.03 -40.41
CA VAL A 22 41.49 -7.46 -40.85
C VAL A 22 41.34 -8.52 -39.74
N THR A 23 40.36 -9.43 -39.79
CA THR A 23 40.51 -10.79 -40.37
C THR A 23 39.17 -11.54 -40.43
N ALA A 24 39.03 -12.39 -41.44
CA ALA A 24 37.87 -13.25 -41.73
C ALA A 24 38.14 -14.72 -41.35
N TRP A 25 37.08 -15.40 -40.88
CA TRP A 25 36.58 -16.79 -41.08
C TRP A 25 37.56 -17.99 -41.12
N PRO A 26 37.12 -19.17 -40.61
CA PRO A 26 36.49 -20.13 -41.51
C PRO A 26 35.27 -20.89 -40.95
N ALA A 27 34.48 -21.41 -41.88
CA ALA A 27 33.31 -22.26 -41.73
C ALA A 27 33.66 -23.76 -41.62
N LEU A 28 32.76 -24.53 -41.01
CA LEU A 28 32.50 -25.98 -41.15
C LEU A 28 31.15 -26.23 -40.42
N SER A 29 30.19 -27.07 -40.81
CA SER A 29 29.97 -27.99 -41.92
C SER A 29 28.49 -28.40 -41.90
N THR A 30 27.95 -28.77 -43.06
CA THR A 30 26.56 -29.19 -43.29
C THR A 30 26.39 -30.71 -43.19
N ALA A 31 25.35 -31.18 -42.48
CA ALA A 31 24.67 -32.47 -42.65
C ALA A 31 23.33 -32.36 -41.90
N GLY A 32 22.16 -32.80 -42.33
CA GLY A 32 21.66 -33.50 -43.51
C GLY A 32 20.14 -33.66 -43.28
N ALA A 33 19.34 -33.60 -44.33
CA ALA A 33 17.89 -33.67 -44.27
C ALA A 33 17.39 -35.07 -43.87
N GLY A 34 16.30 -35.14 -43.10
CA GLY A 34 15.57 -36.35 -42.76
C GLY A 34 14.09 -36.03 -42.48
N ALA A 35 13.21 -36.79 -43.12
CA ALA A 35 11.80 -36.49 -43.35
C ALA A 35 10.87 -36.76 -42.15
N GLY A 36 9.76 -36.00 -42.15
CA GLY A 36 8.39 -36.34 -41.76
C GLY A 36 8.13 -37.45 -40.73
N ALA A 37 7.54 -37.06 -39.60
CA ALA A 37 6.50 -37.84 -38.92
C ALA A 37 5.54 -36.87 -38.19
N SER A 38 4.33 -36.77 -38.72
CA SER A 38 3.17 -36.19 -38.05
C SER A 38 2.82 -37.04 -36.83
N LEU A 39 3.01 -36.51 -35.63
CA LEU A 39 2.44 -37.05 -34.41
C LEU A 39 1.60 -35.94 -33.78
N GLY A 40 0.35 -35.84 -34.26
CA GLY A 40 -0.70 -35.16 -33.53
C GLY A 40 -0.97 -35.97 -32.27
N LEU A 41 -0.61 -35.42 -31.12
CA LEU A 41 -1.10 -35.93 -29.84
C LEU A 41 -2.51 -35.37 -29.63
N PRO A 42 -3.52 -36.21 -29.35
CA PRO A 42 -4.87 -35.74 -29.10
C PRO A 42 -4.91 -35.02 -27.75
N PHE A 43 -5.64 -33.90 -27.69
CA PHE A 43 -5.97 -33.24 -26.43
C PHE A 43 -6.72 -34.22 -25.53
N GLY A 44 -6.12 -34.57 -24.40
CA GLY A 44 -6.75 -35.38 -23.36
C GLY A 44 -7.94 -34.65 -22.75
N SER A 45 -9.03 -35.38 -22.53
CA SER A 45 -10.23 -34.90 -21.85
C SER A 45 -9.97 -34.77 -20.35
N GLY A 46 -9.39 -33.65 -19.94
CA GLY A 46 -9.23 -33.27 -18.54
C GLY A 46 -9.50 -31.79 -18.38
N SER A 47 -10.64 -31.42 -17.80
CA SER A 47 -10.82 -30.12 -17.16
C SER A 47 -10.42 -30.32 -15.70
N SER A 48 -9.14 -30.18 -15.38
CA SER A 48 -8.70 -30.04 -14.00
C SER A 48 -8.32 -28.58 -13.77
N ARG A 49 -8.92 -27.97 -12.74
CA ARG A 49 -8.31 -26.80 -12.09
C ARG A 49 -6.88 -27.17 -11.71
N PHE A 50 -5.94 -26.23 -11.83
CA PHE A 50 -4.54 -26.39 -11.42
C PHE A 50 -4.48 -27.11 -10.07
N SER A 51 -3.92 -28.33 -10.06
CA SER A 51 -3.83 -29.14 -8.85
C SER A 51 -2.57 -28.78 -8.07
N THR A 52 -2.66 -28.85 -6.74
CA THR A 52 -1.57 -28.49 -5.83
C THR A 52 -0.41 -29.49 -5.92
N VAL A 53 0.69 -29.05 -6.53
CA VAL A 53 1.91 -29.85 -6.68
C VAL A 53 2.71 -29.80 -5.36
N GLN A 54 3.04 -30.98 -4.80
CA GLN A 54 3.88 -31.12 -3.62
C GLN A 54 5.36 -30.82 -3.93
N ARG A 55 6.02 -30.03 -3.07
CA ARG A 55 7.47 -29.73 -3.13
C ARG A 55 8.30 -30.79 -2.39
N PRO A 56 9.59 -30.98 -2.75
CA PRO A 56 10.54 -31.74 -1.93
C PRO A 56 10.88 -31.02 -0.62
N GLU A 57 11.04 -31.81 0.45
CA GLU A 57 11.33 -31.39 1.82
C GLU A 57 12.79 -30.89 2.00
N SER A 58 13.07 -29.61 1.73
CA SER A 58 14.25 -28.96 2.31
C SER A 58 14.07 -27.44 2.44
N THR A 59 13.35 -27.02 3.47
CA THR A 59 13.01 -25.62 3.81
C THR A 59 14.19 -24.79 4.33
N LEU A 60 15.31 -25.41 4.73
CA LEU A 60 16.42 -24.73 5.42
C LEU A 60 17.35 -23.91 4.51
N ASP A 61 17.40 -24.20 3.21
CA ASP A 61 18.35 -23.55 2.28
C ASP A 61 17.78 -22.27 1.66
N VAL A 62 16.45 -22.24 1.47
CA VAL A 62 15.70 -21.09 0.92
C VAL A 62 15.69 -19.92 1.90
N THR A 63 15.58 -20.19 3.21
CA THR A 63 15.63 -19.16 4.27
C THR A 63 16.97 -18.44 4.31
N THR A 64 18.08 -19.13 4.05
CA THR A 64 19.43 -18.54 4.09
C THR A 64 19.72 -17.67 2.85
N GLY A 65 19.14 -18.01 1.70
CA GLY A 65 19.16 -17.18 0.49
C GLY A 65 18.29 -15.93 0.63
N LEU A 66 17.06 -16.07 1.15
CA LEU A 66 16.15 -14.95 1.45
C LEU A 66 16.76 -13.97 2.45
N LEU A 67 17.40 -14.44 3.53
CA LEU A 67 18.04 -13.58 4.54
C LEU A 67 19.14 -12.66 3.99
N LYS A 68 19.73 -12.96 2.82
CA LYS A 68 20.73 -12.09 2.16
C LYS A 68 20.10 -11.04 1.23
N ILE A 69 18.80 -11.17 0.97
CA ILE A 69 18.11 -10.63 -0.19
C ILE A 69 16.98 -9.69 0.21
N VAL A 70 16.25 -10.03 1.28
CA VAL A 70 15.11 -9.24 1.73
C VAL A 70 15.54 -8.20 2.75
N SER A 71 15.17 -6.95 2.45
CA SER A 71 15.50 -5.74 3.20
C SER A 71 14.88 -5.70 4.59
N SER A 72 13.86 -6.52 4.87
CA SER A 72 13.15 -6.55 6.14
C SER A 72 12.53 -7.93 6.44
N GLU A 73 12.29 -8.21 7.73
CA GLU A 73 11.52 -9.37 8.18
C GLU A 73 10.06 -9.33 7.67
N ALA A 74 9.53 -8.13 7.39
CA ALA A 74 8.21 -7.96 6.78
C ALA A 74 8.14 -8.46 5.33
N ASP A 75 9.20 -8.27 4.54
CA ASP A 75 9.29 -8.81 3.18
C ASP A 75 9.46 -10.35 3.21
N ILE A 76 10.13 -10.89 4.24
CA ILE A 76 10.18 -12.35 4.49
C ILE A 76 8.79 -12.87 4.86
N GLN A 77 8.06 -12.18 5.74
CA GLN A 77 6.70 -12.57 6.10
C GLN A 77 5.72 -12.42 4.94
N GLU A 78 5.88 -11.40 4.08
CA GLU A 78 5.10 -11.27 2.83
C GLU A 78 5.45 -12.42 1.87
N TYR A 79 6.74 -12.73 1.70
CA TYR A 79 7.17 -13.89 0.95
C TYR A 79 6.55 -15.18 1.51
N LEU A 80 6.53 -15.36 2.84
CA LEU A 80 5.93 -16.52 3.49
C LEU A 80 4.39 -16.52 3.39
N HIS A 81 3.75 -15.36 3.43
CA HIS A 81 2.31 -15.18 3.29
C HIS A 81 1.85 -15.48 1.85
N VAL A 82 2.59 -14.99 0.86
CA VAL A 82 2.28 -15.14 -0.56
C VAL A 82 2.75 -16.48 -1.10
N TYR A 83 3.93 -16.97 -0.72
CA TYR A 83 4.56 -18.15 -1.32
C TYR A 83 4.93 -19.27 -0.33
N GLY A 84 4.81 -19.02 0.99
CA GLY A 84 5.21 -19.97 2.06
C GLY A 84 4.07 -20.78 2.68
N THR A 85 2.85 -20.71 2.16
CA THR A 85 1.72 -21.53 2.66
C THR A 85 1.94 -23.01 2.29
N PRO A 86 2.10 -23.93 3.26
CA PRO A 86 2.35 -25.34 2.96
C PRO A 86 1.22 -25.96 2.13
N GLY A 87 1.57 -26.62 1.03
CA GLY A 87 0.60 -27.30 0.16
C GLY A 87 -0.13 -26.39 -0.84
N VAL A 88 0.13 -25.08 -0.89
CA VAL A 88 -0.46 -24.15 -1.87
C VAL A 88 0.64 -23.52 -2.74
N THR A 89 0.69 -23.89 -4.01
CA THR A 89 1.62 -23.28 -4.98
C THR A 89 1.01 -21.99 -5.52
N ARG A 90 1.35 -20.82 -4.95
CA ARG A 90 0.99 -19.53 -5.55
C ARG A 90 2.04 -19.14 -6.59
N THR A 91 1.61 -18.93 -7.84
CA THR A 91 2.49 -18.56 -8.96
C THR A 91 2.28 -17.11 -9.37
N THR A 92 3.33 -16.46 -9.87
CA THR A 92 3.26 -15.08 -10.38
C THR A 92 3.37 -15.09 -11.90
N VAL A 93 2.44 -14.41 -12.57
CA VAL A 93 2.48 -14.22 -14.02
C VAL A 93 3.22 -12.92 -14.31
N ILE A 94 4.29 -13.01 -15.10
CA ILE A 94 5.12 -11.88 -15.51
C ILE A 94 5.05 -11.73 -17.02
N LYS A 95 4.43 -10.64 -17.47
CA LYS A 95 4.42 -10.25 -18.88
C LYS A 95 5.65 -9.41 -19.20
N ILE A 96 6.42 -9.83 -20.21
CA ILE A 96 7.65 -9.15 -20.65
C ILE A 96 7.38 -8.40 -21.96
N GLY A 97 7.65 -7.09 -21.98
CA GLY A 97 7.63 -6.28 -23.19
C GLY A 97 8.78 -6.61 -24.16
N GLY A 98 8.56 -6.51 -25.47
CA GLY A 98 9.59 -6.83 -26.47
C GLY A 98 10.84 -5.95 -26.42
N GLU A 99 10.72 -4.71 -25.95
CA GLU A 99 11.87 -3.81 -25.73
C GLU A 99 12.82 -4.34 -24.63
N VAL A 100 12.26 -4.97 -23.60
CA VAL A 100 13.06 -5.55 -22.50
C VAL A 100 13.94 -6.69 -23.03
N ILE A 101 13.42 -7.49 -23.97
CA ILE A 101 14.15 -8.58 -24.62
C ILE A 101 15.30 -8.06 -25.48
N GLU A 102 15.19 -6.84 -25.98
CA GLU A 102 16.18 -6.24 -26.88
C GLU A 102 17.27 -5.48 -26.11
N TYR A 103 16.87 -4.70 -25.10
CA TYR A 103 17.74 -3.70 -24.47
C TYR A 103 18.07 -4.00 -23.00
N GLU A 104 17.29 -4.83 -22.32
CA GLU A 104 17.40 -5.06 -20.87
C GLU A 104 17.42 -6.56 -20.51
N LEU A 105 17.79 -7.43 -21.46
CA LEU A 105 17.73 -8.88 -21.26
C LEU A 105 18.65 -9.34 -20.12
N ASP A 106 19.87 -8.81 -20.06
CA ASP A 106 20.84 -9.16 -19.00
C ASP A 106 20.31 -8.76 -17.63
N THR A 107 19.70 -7.57 -17.53
CA THR A 107 19.06 -7.09 -16.29
C THR A 107 17.89 -7.99 -15.88
N LEU A 108 17.03 -8.37 -16.83
CA LEU A 108 15.93 -9.29 -16.58
C LEU A 108 16.45 -10.65 -16.08
N VAL A 109 17.50 -11.18 -16.70
CA VAL A 109 18.12 -12.46 -16.30
C VAL A 109 18.70 -12.38 -14.89
N SER A 110 19.41 -11.29 -14.55
CA SER A 110 19.91 -11.09 -13.19
C SER A 110 18.78 -11.05 -12.16
N SER A 111 17.66 -10.38 -12.45
CA SER A 111 16.51 -10.35 -11.54
C SER A 111 15.80 -11.71 -11.43
N LEU A 112 15.74 -12.50 -12.50
CA LEU A 112 15.16 -13.85 -12.45
C LEU A 112 16.07 -14.87 -11.76
N LEU A 113 17.39 -14.75 -11.91
CA LEU A 113 18.36 -15.56 -11.16
C LEU A 113 18.19 -15.36 -9.66
N PHE A 114 18.05 -14.11 -9.25
CA PHE A 114 17.78 -13.74 -7.86
C PHE A 114 16.50 -14.37 -7.30
N LEU A 115 15.42 -14.38 -8.09
CA LEU A 115 14.15 -15.02 -7.70
C LEU A 115 14.30 -16.54 -7.59
N LYS A 116 15.07 -17.16 -8.49
CA LYS A 116 15.36 -18.59 -8.44
C LYS A 116 16.17 -18.96 -7.19
N GLU A 117 17.13 -18.14 -6.78
CA GLU A 117 17.88 -18.34 -5.52
C GLU A 117 16.97 -18.25 -4.30
N ALA A 118 15.92 -17.43 -4.37
CA ALA A 118 14.84 -17.39 -3.37
C ALA A 118 13.83 -18.54 -3.52
N GLY A 119 14.00 -19.47 -4.47
CA GLY A 119 13.10 -20.59 -4.70
C GLY A 119 11.78 -20.21 -5.38
N LEU A 120 11.73 -19.11 -6.12
CA LEU A 120 10.54 -18.68 -6.88
C LEU A 120 10.69 -19.02 -8.37
N PHE A 121 9.60 -19.54 -8.96
CA PHE A 121 9.53 -19.91 -10.37
C PHE A 121 8.34 -19.20 -11.03
N PRO A 122 8.50 -17.93 -11.43
CA PRO A 122 7.44 -17.19 -12.08
C PRO A 122 7.13 -17.74 -13.48
N ILE A 123 5.92 -17.50 -13.97
CA ILE A 123 5.51 -17.85 -15.33
C ILE A 123 5.72 -16.64 -16.23
N LEU A 124 6.59 -16.77 -17.23
CA LEU A 124 6.93 -15.67 -18.13
C LEU A 124 6.08 -15.74 -19.40
N VAL A 125 5.44 -14.64 -19.76
CA VAL A 125 4.73 -14.47 -21.04
C VAL A 125 5.41 -13.34 -21.80
N HIS A 126 5.96 -13.61 -22.99
CA HIS A 126 6.75 -12.61 -23.70
C HIS A 126 6.09 -12.12 -25.00
N GLY A 127 6.17 -10.80 -25.23
CA GLY A 127 5.89 -10.20 -26.52
C GLY A 127 7.11 -10.22 -27.46
N ALA A 128 6.97 -9.68 -28.67
CA ALA A 128 8.08 -9.45 -29.60
C ALA A 128 7.81 -8.28 -30.58
N GLY A 129 7.11 -7.24 -30.09
CA GLY A 129 6.60 -6.13 -30.92
C GLY A 129 7.69 -5.40 -31.75
N PRO A 130 8.75 -4.85 -31.12
CA PRO A 130 9.82 -4.18 -31.84
C PRO A 130 10.53 -5.07 -32.86
N GLN A 131 10.83 -6.32 -32.47
CA GLN A 131 11.47 -7.32 -33.35
C GLN A 131 10.60 -7.63 -34.56
N MET A 132 9.28 -7.73 -34.36
CA MET A 132 8.31 -7.95 -35.42
C MET A 132 8.26 -6.77 -36.39
N ASN A 133 8.20 -5.54 -35.88
CA ASN A 133 8.18 -4.33 -36.72
C ASN A 133 9.45 -4.21 -37.57
N ALA A 134 10.63 -4.41 -36.96
CA ALA A 134 11.91 -4.33 -37.67
C ALA A 134 12.03 -5.40 -38.77
N GLU A 135 11.55 -6.62 -38.53
CA GLU A 135 11.59 -7.69 -39.52
C GLU A 135 10.57 -7.48 -40.67
N LEU A 136 9.37 -6.95 -40.36
CA LEU A 136 8.38 -6.61 -41.37
C LEU A 136 8.89 -5.48 -42.28
N GLU A 137 9.48 -4.43 -41.71
CA GLU A 137 10.11 -3.34 -42.46
C GLU A 137 11.25 -3.85 -43.35
N ARG A 138 12.11 -4.73 -42.82
CA ARG A 138 13.19 -5.37 -43.59
C ARG A 138 12.70 -6.19 -44.78
N GLN A 139 11.50 -6.78 -44.67
CA GLN A 139 10.86 -7.55 -45.74
C GLN A 139 9.93 -6.72 -46.62
N GLY A 140 9.85 -5.40 -46.40
CA GLY A 140 8.97 -4.49 -47.15
C GLY A 140 7.48 -4.78 -46.94
N VAL A 141 7.11 -5.32 -45.78
CA VAL A 141 5.70 -5.57 -45.41
C VAL A 141 5.25 -4.43 -44.50
N GLU A 142 4.33 -3.60 -44.97
CA GLU A 142 3.76 -2.54 -44.13
C GLU A 142 2.80 -3.14 -43.09
N PRO A 143 2.99 -2.84 -41.79
CA PRO A 143 2.14 -3.38 -40.73
C PRO A 143 0.80 -2.62 -40.65
N GLU A 144 -0.30 -3.35 -40.82
CA GLU A 144 -1.65 -2.82 -40.63
C GLU A 144 -2.16 -3.10 -39.20
N TYR A 145 -2.88 -2.14 -38.62
CA TYR A 145 -3.47 -2.25 -37.29
C TYR A 145 -4.94 -1.85 -37.31
N VAL A 146 -5.78 -2.70 -36.73
CA VAL A 146 -7.21 -2.44 -36.51
C VAL A 146 -7.50 -2.64 -35.02
N GLY A 147 -8.13 -1.67 -34.36
CA GLY A 147 -8.47 -1.77 -32.93
C GLY A 147 -7.29 -2.14 -32.02
N GLY A 148 -6.08 -1.65 -32.31
CA GLY A 148 -4.85 -1.96 -31.55
C GLY A 148 -4.27 -3.35 -31.77
N ASN A 149 -4.91 -4.20 -32.58
CA ASN A 149 -4.39 -5.50 -32.98
C ASN A 149 -3.75 -5.41 -34.36
N ARG A 150 -2.65 -6.13 -34.56
CA ARG A 150 -1.99 -6.22 -35.86
C ARG A 150 -2.77 -7.19 -36.75
N VAL A 151 -3.21 -6.73 -37.91
CA VAL A 151 -3.78 -7.60 -38.93
C VAL A 151 -2.68 -8.59 -39.35
N THR A 152 -2.96 -9.88 -39.25
CA THR A 152 -1.96 -10.93 -39.43
C THR A 152 -2.39 -11.85 -40.56
N ASP A 153 -1.91 -11.61 -41.78
CA ASP A 153 -2.07 -12.55 -42.89
C ASP A 153 -1.13 -13.76 -42.75
N GLN A 154 -1.16 -14.70 -43.70
CA GLN A 154 -0.37 -15.94 -43.60
C GLN A 154 1.14 -15.68 -43.67
N LYS A 155 1.58 -14.67 -44.44
CA LYS A 155 2.99 -14.27 -44.55
C LYS A 155 3.46 -13.63 -43.25
N THR A 156 2.67 -12.73 -42.69
CA THR A 156 2.91 -12.06 -41.40
C THR A 156 2.88 -13.06 -40.26
N LEU A 157 1.99 -14.06 -40.27
CA LEU A 157 1.97 -15.14 -39.28
C LEU A 157 3.27 -15.97 -39.31
N ALA A 158 3.79 -16.30 -40.49
CA ALA A 158 5.04 -17.03 -40.63
C ALA A 158 6.23 -16.24 -40.05
N ILE A 159 6.26 -14.93 -40.28
CA ILE A 159 7.24 -14.01 -39.69
C ILE A 159 7.06 -13.96 -38.16
N ALA A 160 5.83 -13.78 -37.68
CA ALA A 160 5.49 -13.72 -36.26
C ALA A 160 5.97 -14.97 -35.54
N LYS A 161 5.66 -16.16 -36.08
CA LYS A 161 6.08 -17.44 -35.53
C LYS A 161 7.59 -17.52 -35.40
N LYS A 162 8.34 -17.17 -36.44
CA LYS A 162 9.81 -17.15 -36.39
C LYS A 162 10.34 -16.19 -35.33
N ILE A 163 9.79 -14.98 -35.26
CA ILE A 163 10.20 -13.94 -34.31
C ILE A 163 9.89 -14.35 -32.86
N PHE A 164 8.70 -14.88 -32.57
CA PHE A 164 8.33 -15.36 -31.25
C PHE A 164 9.20 -16.54 -30.82
N LEU A 165 9.45 -17.52 -31.70
CA LEU A 165 10.33 -18.64 -31.39
C LEU A 165 11.76 -18.18 -31.09
N ASN A 166 12.29 -17.24 -31.87
CA ASN A 166 13.62 -16.68 -31.65
C ASN A 166 13.69 -15.89 -30.32
N ALA A 167 12.68 -15.08 -30.02
CA ALA A 167 12.61 -14.33 -28.76
C ALA A 167 12.49 -15.27 -27.56
N ASN A 168 11.65 -16.31 -27.65
CA ASN A 168 11.51 -17.33 -26.61
C ASN A 168 12.85 -18.01 -26.34
N ARG A 169 13.50 -18.48 -27.41
CA ARG A 169 14.82 -19.10 -27.33
C ARG A 169 15.86 -18.15 -26.76
N LYS A 170 15.88 -16.88 -27.18
CA LYS A 170 16.82 -15.87 -26.67
C LYS A 170 16.70 -15.71 -25.15
N ILE A 171 15.46 -15.64 -24.62
CA ILE A 171 15.21 -15.55 -23.17
C ILE A 171 15.68 -16.84 -22.48
N VAL A 172 15.27 -17.99 -22.98
CA VAL A 172 15.60 -19.30 -22.38
C VAL A 172 17.10 -19.56 -22.38
N ASP A 173 17.78 -19.35 -23.51
CA ASP A 173 19.23 -19.54 -23.65
C ASP A 173 19.97 -18.60 -22.68
N ALA A 174 19.53 -17.35 -22.54
CA ALA A 174 20.13 -16.40 -21.60
C ALA A 174 19.92 -16.81 -20.13
N LEU A 175 18.72 -17.29 -19.78
CA LEU A 175 18.44 -17.80 -18.43
C LEU A 175 19.28 -19.03 -18.11
N VAL A 176 19.32 -20.01 -19.03
CA VAL A 176 20.10 -21.24 -18.86
C VAL A 176 21.60 -20.93 -18.77
N ALA A 177 22.11 -20.02 -19.59
CA ALA A 177 23.51 -19.58 -19.53
C ALA A 177 23.86 -18.92 -18.18
N ALA A 178 22.90 -18.25 -17.54
CA ALA A 178 23.05 -17.66 -16.21
C ALA A 178 22.77 -18.65 -15.05
N GLY A 179 22.53 -19.94 -15.34
CA GLY A 179 22.27 -20.95 -14.31
C GLY A 179 20.83 -20.97 -13.79
N VAL A 180 19.88 -20.35 -14.50
CA VAL A 180 18.45 -20.39 -14.20
C VAL A 180 17.78 -21.45 -15.06
N PRO A 181 17.27 -22.56 -14.49
CA PRO A 181 16.54 -23.56 -15.27
C PRO A 181 15.27 -22.94 -15.86
N ALA A 182 15.13 -22.98 -17.18
CA ALA A 182 13.98 -22.45 -17.90
C ALA A 182 13.49 -23.45 -18.93
N ARG A 183 12.17 -23.51 -19.15
CA ARG A 183 11.55 -24.39 -20.14
C ARG A 183 10.87 -23.55 -21.23
N PRO A 184 11.27 -23.72 -22.51
CA PRO A 184 10.56 -23.08 -23.62
C PRO A 184 9.18 -23.74 -23.78
N ILE A 185 8.12 -22.94 -23.76
CA ILE A 185 6.75 -23.38 -24.02
C ILE A 185 6.20 -22.53 -25.17
N THR A 186 6.33 -23.04 -26.38
CA THR A 186 6.07 -22.27 -27.62
C THR A 186 4.70 -22.56 -28.24
N SER A 187 3.96 -23.52 -27.70
CA SER A 187 2.64 -23.98 -28.16
C SER A 187 1.95 -24.79 -27.05
N GLY A 188 0.67 -25.14 -27.27
CA GLY A 188 -0.06 -26.07 -26.38
C GLY A 188 -0.60 -25.48 -25.08
N VAL A 189 -0.43 -24.17 -24.82
CA VAL A 189 -1.04 -23.49 -23.64
C VAL A 189 -2.33 -22.76 -24.01
N PHE A 190 -2.30 -21.97 -25.09
CA PHE A 190 -3.43 -21.13 -25.48
C PHE A 190 -4.23 -21.79 -26.60
N GLN A 191 -5.43 -22.26 -26.29
CA GLN A 191 -6.39 -22.60 -27.33
C GLN A 191 -7.19 -21.36 -27.70
N ALA A 192 -7.21 -21.01 -28.98
CA ALA A 192 -7.82 -19.78 -29.47
C ALA A 192 -8.79 -20.02 -30.62
N GLN A 193 -9.77 -19.14 -30.78
CA GLN A 193 -10.63 -19.06 -31.95
C GLN A 193 -10.22 -17.84 -32.78
N PHE A 194 -10.55 -17.82 -34.07
CA PHE A 194 -10.35 -16.62 -34.88
C PHE A 194 -11.19 -15.49 -34.30
N LYS A 195 -10.58 -14.32 -34.08
CA LYS A 195 -11.29 -13.15 -33.55
C LYS A 195 -12.30 -12.62 -34.56
N ASP A 196 -11.82 -12.32 -35.75
CA ASP A 196 -12.60 -12.06 -36.96
C ASP A 196 -11.63 -12.26 -38.13
N GLU A 197 -11.78 -13.38 -38.85
CA GLU A 197 -10.85 -13.76 -39.91
C GLU A 197 -10.84 -12.76 -41.06
N ALA A 198 -11.99 -12.15 -41.37
CA ALA A 198 -12.11 -11.19 -42.46
C ALA A 198 -11.42 -9.85 -42.13
N VAL A 199 -11.41 -9.47 -40.86
CA VAL A 199 -10.85 -8.18 -40.41
C VAL A 199 -9.40 -8.30 -39.93
N TYR A 200 -9.07 -9.35 -39.17
CA TYR A 200 -7.77 -9.48 -38.49
C TYR A 200 -6.89 -10.59 -39.08
N GLY A 201 -7.41 -11.45 -39.94
CA GLY A 201 -6.71 -12.64 -40.44
C GLY A 201 -6.48 -13.66 -39.33
N TYR A 202 -5.26 -14.18 -39.23
CA TYR A 202 -4.82 -15.22 -38.28
C TYR A 202 -4.54 -14.67 -36.88
N VAL A 203 -5.46 -13.87 -36.33
CA VAL A 203 -5.43 -13.36 -34.96
C VAL A 203 -6.43 -14.13 -34.10
N GLY A 204 -5.95 -14.62 -32.97
CA GLY A 204 -6.72 -15.46 -32.06
C GLY A 204 -7.26 -14.71 -30.85
N GLU A 205 -8.48 -15.06 -30.46
CA GLU A 205 -9.05 -14.80 -29.14
C GLU A 205 -8.99 -16.08 -28.31
N VAL A 206 -8.38 -16.01 -27.13
CA VAL A 206 -8.17 -17.19 -26.28
C VAL A 206 -9.52 -17.68 -25.78
N SER A 207 -9.78 -18.96 -26.00
CA SER A 207 -11.01 -19.65 -25.59
C SER A 207 -10.78 -20.61 -24.43
N LYS A 208 -9.56 -21.13 -24.27
CA LYS A 208 -9.20 -22.06 -23.19
C LYS A 208 -7.69 -22.06 -22.92
N ILE A 209 -7.31 -22.27 -21.66
CA ILE A 209 -5.92 -22.44 -21.22
C ILE A 209 -5.68 -23.91 -20.84
N TYR A 210 -4.55 -24.47 -21.27
CA TYR A 210 -4.04 -25.79 -20.87
C TYR A 210 -2.80 -25.64 -19.98
N GLY A 211 -2.88 -26.17 -18.76
CA GLY A 211 -1.86 -25.99 -17.72
C GLY A 211 -0.71 -27.01 -17.72
N ASP A 212 -0.91 -28.20 -18.28
CA ASP A 212 -0.03 -29.37 -18.06
C ASP A 212 1.47 -29.10 -18.29
N SER A 213 1.80 -28.39 -19.38
CA SER A 213 3.21 -28.07 -19.69
C SER A 213 3.81 -27.03 -18.75
N VAL A 214 3.00 -26.11 -18.25
CA VAL A 214 3.39 -25.08 -17.26
C VAL A 214 3.59 -25.73 -15.90
N GLU A 215 2.64 -26.57 -15.47
CA GLU A 215 2.71 -27.33 -14.22
C GLU A 215 3.94 -28.25 -14.20
N ALA A 216 4.19 -28.98 -15.30
CA ALA A 216 5.35 -29.84 -15.42
C ALA A 216 6.68 -29.05 -15.37
N ALA A 217 6.75 -27.84 -15.91
CA ALA A 217 7.94 -26.99 -15.80
C ALA A 217 8.19 -26.61 -14.33
N ILE A 218 7.16 -26.11 -13.64
CA ILE A 218 7.25 -25.67 -12.25
C ILE A 218 7.61 -26.84 -11.33
N ALA A 219 7.00 -28.02 -11.54
CA ALA A 219 7.29 -29.23 -10.77
C ALA A 219 8.75 -29.69 -10.90
N ASN A 220 9.40 -29.41 -12.04
CA ASN A 220 10.81 -29.69 -12.28
C ASN A 220 11.75 -28.54 -11.87
N GLY A 221 11.24 -27.51 -11.17
CA GLY A 221 12.02 -26.35 -10.77
C GLY A 221 12.52 -25.51 -11.94
N GLN A 222 11.72 -25.41 -13.01
CA GLN A 222 12.03 -24.64 -14.21
C GLN A 222 11.08 -23.45 -14.33
N ILE A 223 11.59 -22.30 -14.79
CA ILE A 223 10.78 -21.14 -15.18
C ILE A 223 10.13 -21.43 -16.54
N PRO A 224 8.79 -21.56 -16.64
CA PRO A 224 8.12 -21.70 -17.92
C PRO A 224 8.12 -20.38 -18.68
N VAL A 225 8.62 -20.40 -19.93
CA VAL A 225 8.69 -19.23 -20.81
C VAL A 225 7.75 -19.42 -21.99
N LEU A 226 6.63 -18.69 -21.99
CA LEU A 226 5.52 -18.84 -22.92
C LEU A 226 5.59 -17.81 -24.05
N SER A 227 5.45 -18.29 -25.29
CA SER A 227 5.21 -17.42 -26.44
C SER A 227 3.72 -17.09 -26.62
N CYS A 228 3.42 -15.92 -27.18
CA CYS A 228 2.05 -15.48 -27.45
C CYS A 228 1.47 -16.06 -28.77
N LEU A 229 1.56 -17.38 -28.91
CA LEU A 229 1.00 -18.14 -30.04
C LEU A 229 -0.11 -19.06 -29.52
N GLY A 230 -1.27 -18.99 -30.18
CA GLY A 230 -2.41 -19.85 -29.89
C GLY A 230 -2.62 -20.91 -30.96
N GLU A 231 -3.42 -21.91 -30.64
CA GLU A 231 -3.84 -22.94 -31.57
C GLU A 231 -5.36 -23.05 -31.62
N SER A 232 -5.91 -23.11 -32.83
CA SER A 232 -7.32 -23.44 -33.01
C SER A 232 -7.59 -24.90 -32.67
N ALA A 233 -8.87 -25.26 -32.48
CA ALA A 233 -9.26 -26.65 -32.30
C ALA A 233 -8.82 -27.57 -33.45
N GLY A 234 -8.59 -27.00 -34.66
CA GLY A 234 -8.06 -27.71 -35.82
C GLY A 234 -6.54 -27.68 -35.95
N GLY A 235 -5.80 -27.13 -34.98
CA GLY A 235 -4.34 -27.05 -34.98
C GLY A 235 -3.74 -25.87 -35.76
N GLN A 236 -4.57 -24.92 -36.23
CA GLN A 236 -4.07 -23.72 -36.89
C GLN A 236 -3.42 -22.79 -35.87
N THR A 237 -2.17 -22.39 -36.10
CA THR A 237 -1.51 -21.38 -35.26
C THR A 237 -2.15 -20.00 -35.48
N LEU A 238 -2.41 -19.29 -34.39
CA LEU A 238 -2.98 -17.94 -34.37
C LEU A 238 -2.07 -17.02 -33.56
N ASN A 239 -1.95 -15.77 -34.00
CA ASN A 239 -1.25 -14.72 -33.26
C ASN A 239 -2.14 -14.22 -32.12
N ILE A 240 -1.62 -14.16 -30.88
CA ILE A 240 -2.35 -13.63 -29.73
C ILE A 240 -1.65 -12.37 -29.23
N ASN A 241 -2.43 -11.36 -28.84
CA ASN A 241 -1.88 -10.19 -28.17
C ASN A 241 -1.26 -10.58 -26.82
N ALA A 242 -0.04 -10.13 -26.54
CA ALA A 242 0.68 -10.53 -25.33
C ALA A 242 0.02 -10.08 -24.02
N ASP A 243 -0.66 -8.93 -24.02
CA ASP A 243 -1.39 -8.46 -22.83
C ASP A 243 -2.67 -9.30 -22.61
N VAL A 244 -3.36 -9.70 -23.69
CA VAL A 244 -4.49 -10.65 -23.64
C VAL A 244 -4.04 -12.02 -23.16
N ALA A 245 -2.92 -12.55 -23.68
CA ALA A 245 -2.38 -13.84 -23.26
C ALA A 245 -2.03 -13.85 -21.76
N ALA A 246 -1.42 -12.77 -21.26
CA ALA A 246 -1.12 -12.62 -19.85
C ALA A 246 -2.38 -12.49 -18.98
N ARG A 247 -3.39 -11.72 -19.44
CA ARG A 247 -4.69 -11.60 -18.76
C ARG A 247 -5.37 -12.96 -18.61
N GLU A 248 -5.51 -13.69 -19.70
CA GLU A 248 -6.23 -14.98 -19.72
C GLU A 248 -5.53 -16.03 -18.86
N LEU A 249 -4.19 -16.05 -18.91
CA LEU A 249 -3.40 -16.90 -18.05
C LEU A 249 -3.58 -16.53 -16.57
N ALA A 250 -3.56 -15.23 -16.23
CA ALA A 250 -3.75 -14.75 -14.87
C ALA A 250 -5.17 -15.01 -14.34
N ILE A 251 -6.23 -14.84 -15.16
CA ILE A 251 -7.61 -15.17 -14.75
C ILE A 251 -7.74 -16.67 -14.45
N ASN A 252 -7.08 -17.54 -15.21
CA ASN A 252 -7.15 -18.99 -14.96
C ASN A 252 -6.32 -19.42 -13.74
N LEU A 253 -5.21 -18.74 -13.46
CA LEU A 253 -4.31 -19.04 -12.34
C LEU A 253 -4.69 -18.34 -11.02
N GLN A 254 -5.44 -17.24 -11.09
CA GLN A 254 -5.83 -16.38 -9.96
C GLN A 254 -4.63 -15.99 -9.07
N PRO A 255 -3.54 -15.40 -9.63
CA PRO A 255 -2.36 -15.04 -8.86
C PRO A 255 -2.64 -13.85 -7.93
N TYR A 256 -1.90 -13.77 -6.81
CA TYR A 256 -1.97 -12.63 -5.89
C TYR A 256 -1.43 -11.34 -6.54
N LYS A 257 -0.36 -11.46 -7.33
CA LYS A 257 0.25 -10.35 -8.08
C LYS A 257 0.47 -10.76 -9.54
N THR A 258 0.05 -9.90 -10.47
CA THR A 258 0.40 -10.02 -11.91
C THR A 258 1.31 -8.86 -12.28
N ILE A 259 2.43 -9.12 -12.95
CA ILE A 259 3.45 -8.10 -13.21
C ILE A 259 3.62 -7.88 -14.72
N PHE A 260 3.61 -6.62 -15.13
CA PHE A 260 3.88 -6.19 -16.49
C PHE A 260 5.18 -5.41 -16.53
N ILE A 261 6.21 -5.98 -17.14
CA ILE A 261 7.52 -5.35 -17.27
C ILE A 261 7.57 -4.48 -18.53
N ASN A 262 7.95 -3.22 -18.36
CA ASN A 262 8.23 -2.30 -19.46
C ASN A 262 9.51 -1.48 -19.19
N SER A 263 10.10 -0.95 -20.27
CA SER A 263 11.30 -0.11 -20.24
C SER A 263 11.12 1.20 -19.46
N LYS A 264 9.88 1.68 -19.36
CA LYS A 264 9.53 2.92 -18.62
C LYS A 264 9.42 2.72 -17.10
N GLY A 265 9.39 1.47 -16.63
CA GLY A 265 9.21 1.11 -15.23
C GLY A 265 7.94 1.65 -14.58
N GLY A 266 6.81 1.65 -15.29
CA GLY A 266 5.53 2.17 -14.80
C GLY A 266 4.61 2.75 -15.89
N TRP A 267 3.55 3.42 -15.44
CA TRP A 267 2.64 4.23 -16.24
C TRP A 267 3.08 5.68 -16.22
N ILE A 268 3.42 6.23 -17.39
CA ILE A 268 3.89 7.61 -17.55
C ILE A 268 2.83 8.42 -18.29
N GLU A 269 2.42 9.52 -17.68
CA GLU A 269 1.50 10.51 -18.25
C GLU A 269 2.21 11.42 -19.29
N ASP A 270 1.42 12.17 -20.05
CA ASP A 270 1.89 13.02 -21.16
C ASP A 270 2.84 14.14 -20.69
N ASP A 271 2.69 14.56 -19.43
CA ASP A 271 3.56 15.52 -18.74
C ASP A 271 4.88 14.90 -18.24
N GLY A 272 5.10 13.62 -18.49
CA GLY A 272 6.26 12.86 -18.03
C GLY A 272 6.15 12.34 -16.60
N LYS A 273 5.03 12.60 -15.90
CA LYS A 273 4.81 12.14 -14.53
C LYS A 273 4.50 10.64 -14.50
N LYS A 274 5.22 9.91 -13.65
CA LYS A 274 4.89 8.51 -13.34
C LYS A 274 3.74 8.46 -12.34
N LEU A 275 2.67 7.73 -12.66
CA LEU A 275 1.61 7.46 -11.70
C LEU A 275 2.09 6.40 -10.70
N LYS A 276 1.82 6.61 -9.42
CA LYS A 276 2.11 5.58 -8.39
C LYS A 276 1.02 4.52 -8.35
N GLU A 277 -0.23 4.92 -8.53
CA GLU A 277 -1.39 4.05 -8.51
C GLU A 277 -2.38 4.43 -9.61
N ILE A 278 -3.13 3.45 -10.12
CA ILE A 278 -4.33 3.61 -10.94
C ILE A 278 -5.46 2.79 -10.31
N ASN A 279 -6.50 3.46 -9.85
CA ASN A 279 -7.69 2.83 -9.30
C ASN A 279 -8.71 2.65 -10.43
N MET A 280 -8.91 1.43 -10.93
CA MET A 280 -9.73 1.20 -12.12
C MET A 280 -11.18 1.66 -11.96
N ALA A 281 -11.76 1.57 -10.76
CA ALA A 281 -13.10 2.05 -10.50
C ALA A 281 -13.26 3.58 -10.61
N LYS A 282 -12.23 4.35 -10.23
CA LYS A 282 -12.24 5.82 -10.28
C LYS A 282 -11.66 6.37 -11.59
N ASP A 283 -10.58 5.74 -12.06
CA ASP A 283 -9.72 6.32 -13.08
C ASP A 283 -10.01 5.80 -14.49
N TYR A 284 -10.50 4.56 -14.61
CA TYR A 284 -10.63 3.91 -15.92
C TYR A 284 -11.45 4.73 -16.92
N ALA A 285 -12.65 5.18 -16.53
CA ALA A 285 -13.57 5.84 -17.45
C ALA A 285 -12.98 7.12 -18.05
N HIS A 286 -12.37 7.97 -17.23
CA HIS A 286 -11.80 9.23 -17.70
C HIS A 286 -10.48 9.02 -18.44
N MET A 287 -9.68 8.01 -18.05
CA MET A 287 -8.45 7.65 -18.76
C MET A 287 -8.76 7.06 -20.14
N ALA A 288 -9.71 6.12 -20.23
CA ALA A 288 -10.11 5.47 -21.48
C ALA A 288 -10.76 6.44 -22.48
N ALA A 289 -11.37 7.53 -22.00
CA ALA A 289 -11.97 8.57 -22.84
C ALA A 289 -10.95 9.56 -23.45
N ARG A 290 -9.66 9.48 -23.09
CA ARG A 290 -8.61 10.37 -23.63
C ARG A 290 -8.29 10.05 -25.09
N ASP A 291 -7.70 11.01 -25.79
CA ASP A 291 -7.21 10.81 -27.15
C ASP A 291 -5.88 10.02 -27.14
N TYR A 292 -5.94 8.79 -27.65
CA TYR A 292 -4.78 7.90 -27.83
C TYR A 292 -4.33 7.79 -29.29
N THR A 293 -4.62 8.79 -30.13
CA THR A 293 -4.12 8.83 -31.51
C THR A 293 -2.59 8.69 -31.53
N GLY A 294 -2.09 7.67 -32.25
CA GLY A 294 -0.66 7.32 -32.30
C GLY A 294 -0.12 6.54 -31.09
N ARG A 295 -0.96 6.23 -30.10
CA ARG A 295 -0.63 5.49 -28.87
C ARG A 295 -1.68 4.42 -28.53
N GLN A 296 -2.26 3.80 -29.55
CA GLN A 296 -3.37 2.85 -29.42
C GLN A 296 -3.02 1.64 -28.53
N GLY A 297 -1.74 1.23 -28.49
CA GLY A 297 -1.27 0.17 -27.59
C GLY A 297 -1.37 0.51 -26.09
N THR A 298 -1.33 1.80 -25.72
CA THR A 298 -1.48 2.25 -24.33
C THR A 298 -2.93 2.10 -23.87
N LEU A 299 -3.89 2.49 -24.70
CA LEU A 299 -5.32 2.30 -24.43
C LEU A 299 -5.68 0.82 -24.32
N LEU A 300 -5.17 0.00 -25.24
CA LEU A 300 -5.40 -1.44 -25.20
C LEU A 300 -4.88 -2.01 -23.87
N LYS A 301 -3.65 -1.67 -23.46
CA LYS A 301 -3.10 -2.11 -22.17
C LYS A 301 -3.98 -1.69 -20.98
N LEU A 302 -4.50 -0.46 -20.95
CA LEU A 302 -5.42 -0.01 -19.89
C LEU A 302 -6.68 -0.88 -19.84
N ASN A 303 -7.27 -1.15 -21.01
CA ASN A 303 -8.46 -2.00 -21.12
C ASN A 303 -8.18 -3.43 -20.64
N GLU A 304 -7.03 -3.99 -21.01
CA GLU A 304 -6.61 -5.33 -20.59
C GLU A 304 -6.39 -5.43 -19.08
N ILE A 305 -5.75 -4.43 -18.48
CA ILE A 305 -5.54 -4.37 -17.02
C ILE A 305 -6.87 -4.21 -16.28
N ASN A 306 -7.77 -3.35 -16.76
CA ASN A 306 -9.10 -3.23 -16.17
C ASN A 306 -9.87 -4.55 -16.26
N ALA A 307 -9.94 -5.16 -17.45
CA ALA A 307 -10.61 -6.45 -17.65
C ALA A 307 -10.03 -7.56 -16.74
N LEU A 308 -8.70 -7.60 -16.57
CA LEU A 308 -8.03 -8.50 -15.63
C LEU A 308 -8.52 -8.28 -14.20
N LEU A 309 -8.43 -7.05 -13.69
CA LEU A 309 -8.78 -6.72 -12.31
C LEU A 309 -10.27 -6.89 -12.00
N GLN A 310 -11.17 -6.73 -12.97
CA GLN A 310 -12.59 -7.01 -12.76
C GLN A 310 -12.88 -8.50 -12.53
N ASN A 311 -12.05 -9.39 -13.08
CA ASN A 311 -12.19 -10.86 -13.00
C ASN A 311 -11.27 -11.52 -11.94
N LEU A 312 -10.49 -10.73 -11.21
CA LEU A 312 -9.70 -11.19 -10.07
C LEU A 312 -10.34 -10.74 -8.73
N PRO A 313 -9.98 -11.37 -7.60
CA PRO A 313 -10.37 -10.93 -6.26
C PRO A 313 -9.87 -9.50 -5.98
N SER A 314 -10.55 -8.78 -5.07
CA SER A 314 -10.15 -7.42 -4.68
C SER A 314 -8.77 -7.33 -4.01
N SER A 315 -8.26 -8.46 -3.48
CA SER A 315 -6.91 -8.59 -2.95
C SER A 315 -5.83 -8.74 -4.01
N SER A 316 -6.19 -8.97 -5.28
CA SER A 316 -5.22 -9.05 -6.38
C SER A 316 -4.86 -7.67 -6.91
N SER A 317 -3.61 -7.53 -7.35
CA SER A 317 -3.10 -6.31 -7.97
C SER A 317 -2.34 -6.59 -9.27
N VAL A 318 -2.28 -5.57 -10.13
CA VAL A 318 -1.43 -5.59 -11.33
C VAL A 318 -0.34 -4.53 -11.15
N ALA A 319 0.93 -4.92 -11.25
CA ALA A 319 2.05 -3.99 -11.13
C ALA A 319 2.73 -3.76 -12.49
N LEU A 320 2.98 -2.50 -12.84
CA LEU A 320 3.74 -2.08 -14.02
C LEU A 320 5.13 -1.65 -13.55
N THR A 321 6.19 -2.38 -13.87
CA THR A 321 7.54 -2.12 -13.33
C THR A 321 8.65 -2.35 -14.38
N SER A 322 9.91 -2.08 -14.03
CA SER A 322 11.09 -2.31 -14.90
C SER A 322 11.74 -3.66 -14.61
N ALA A 323 12.60 -4.13 -15.52
CA ALA A 323 13.34 -5.37 -15.31
C ALA A 323 14.23 -5.28 -14.06
N SER A 324 14.93 -4.15 -13.89
CA SER A 324 15.81 -3.89 -12.73
C SER A 324 15.09 -3.81 -11.38
N ALA A 325 13.78 -3.61 -11.38
CA ALA A 325 12.97 -3.51 -10.18
C ALA A 325 12.15 -4.77 -9.90
N LEU A 326 12.22 -5.79 -10.76
CA LEU A 326 11.38 -6.97 -10.71
C LEU A 326 11.52 -7.75 -9.39
N SER A 327 12.76 -7.94 -8.92
CA SER A 327 13.01 -8.66 -7.66
C SER A 327 12.38 -7.94 -6.46
N ARG A 328 12.51 -6.61 -6.42
CA ARG A 328 11.86 -5.77 -5.40
C ARG A 328 10.34 -5.81 -5.52
N GLU A 329 9.79 -5.75 -6.73
CA GLU A 329 8.35 -5.80 -6.96
C GLU A 329 7.73 -7.12 -6.45
N ILE A 330 8.42 -8.25 -6.60
CA ILE A 330 7.90 -9.55 -6.17
C ILE A 330 8.03 -9.76 -4.67
N LEU A 331 9.11 -9.25 -4.08
CA LEU A 331 9.43 -9.48 -2.67
C LEU A 331 8.92 -8.38 -1.73
N SER A 332 8.55 -7.21 -2.25
CA SER A 332 8.11 -6.06 -1.45
C SER A 332 6.62 -5.75 -1.63
N ARG A 333 6.03 -5.18 -0.57
CA ARG A 333 4.70 -4.56 -0.58
C ARG A 333 4.65 -3.24 -1.34
N CYS A 334 5.79 -2.58 -1.51
CA CYS A 334 5.89 -1.29 -2.19
C CYS A 334 6.30 -1.48 -3.65
N SER A 335 5.43 -1.06 -4.56
CA SER A 335 5.82 -1.02 -5.97
C SER A 335 6.70 0.19 -6.25
N THR A 336 7.78 -0.04 -6.99
CA THR A 336 8.65 1.03 -7.53
C THR A 336 8.18 1.54 -8.88
N GLY A 337 7.10 0.95 -9.40
CA GLY A 337 6.45 1.33 -10.64
C GLY A 337 5.05 1.89 -10.41
N THR A 338 4.06 1.40 -11.17
CA THR A 338 2.65 1.79 -11.02
C THR A 338 1.83 0.59 -10.61
N VAL A 339 1.09 0.69 -9.51
CA VAL A 339 0.13 -0.34 -9.10
C VAL A 339 -1.24 -0.04 -9.68
N CYS A 340 -1.89 -1.03 -10.25
CA CYS A 340 -3.27 -0.96 -10.67
C CYS A 340 -4.12 -1.84 -9.76
N ILE A 341 -5.18 -1.25 -9.21
CA ILE A 341 -6.14 -1.93 -8.32
C ILE A 341 -7.56 -1.83 -8.87
N LYS A 342 -8.42 -2.78 -8.51
CA LYS A 342 -9.83 -2.79 -8.94
C LYS A 342 -10.56 -1.53 -8.47
N GLY A 343 -10.43 -1.22 -7.17
CA GLY A 343 -11.15 -0.13 -6.51
C GLY A 343 -12.66 -0.33 -6.44
N ASP A 344 -13.33 0.44 -5.58
CA ASP A 344 -14.79 0.46 -5.47
C ASP A 344 -15.35 1.72 -6.14
N SER A 345 -16.33 1.56 -7.04
CA SER A 345 -16.86 2.62 -7.91
C SER A 345 -17.90 3.53 -7.25
N SER A 346 -17.97 3.59 -5.92
CA SER A 346 -18.98 4.37 -5.21
C SER A 346 -18.51 5.79 -4.89
N THR A 347 -18.78 6.72 -5.81
CA THR A 347 -18.96 8.14 -5.48
C THR A 347 -20.44 8.50 -5.54
N GLY A 348 -21.03 8.83 -4.39
CA GLY A 348 -22.24 9.65 -4.29
C GLY A 348 -23.60 8.96 -4.43
N GLU A 349 -24.43 9.14 -3.40
CA GLU A 349 -25.87 8.86 -3.29
C GLU A 349 -26.29 7.39 -3.12
N GLY A 350 -26.96 7.13 -2.00
CA GLY A 350 -27.32 5.79 -1.55
C GLY A 350 -28.60 5.24 -2.16
N SER A 351 -28.64 3.91 -2.29
CA SER A 351 -29.67 3.06 -1.69
C SER A 351 -29.42 1.59 -2.08
N ALA A 352 -29.06 0.80 -1.05
CA ALA A 352 -29.52 -0.56 -0.74
C ALA A 352 -29.62 -1.66 -1.83
N ALA A 353 -28.76 -2.69 -1.62
CA ALA A 353 -29.10 -4.13 -1.47
C ALA A 353 -29.54 -4.92 -2.74
N VAL A 354 -29.41 -6.24 -2.91
CA VAL A 354 -29.24 -7.46 -2.07
C VAL A 354 -28.57 -8.53 -3.00
N ALA A 355 -27.76 -9.52 -2.59
CA ALA A 355 -28.13 -10.76 -1.88
C ALA A 355 -26.89 -11.66 -1.69
N THR A 356 -26.62 -12.40 -0.61
CA THR A 356 -27.28 -12.66 0.68
C THR A 356 -26.24 -13.28 1.62
N GLY A 357 -26.02 -12.65 2.76
CA GLY A 357 -25.23 -13.13 3.89
C GLY A 357 -25.00 -11.95 4.82
N ALA A 358 -25.85 -11.77 5.83
CA ALA A 358 -25.73 -10.65 6.76
C ALA A 358 -24.37 -10.72 7.48
N THR A 359 -23.45 -9.82 7.17
CA THR A 359 -22.27 -9.59 8.01
C THR A 359 -22.75 -8.89 9.27
N LYS A 360 -22.58 -9.55 10.42
CA LYS A 360 -22.96 -9.04 11.73
C LYS A 360 -22.04 -7.87 12.09
N LYS A 361 -22.57 -6.65 12.27
CA LYS A 361 -21.80 -5.50 12.78
C LYS A 361 -21.33 -5.75 14.21
N HIS A 362 -20.16 -5.23 14.56
CA HIS A 362 -19.66 -5.24 15.93
C HIS A 362 -20.33 -4.13 16.73
N ARG A 363 -20.97 -4.51 17.84
CA ARG A 363 -21.71 -3.62 18.72
C ARG A 363 -20.76 -2.92 19.67
N VAL A 364 -20.83 -1.60 19.71
CA VAL A 364 -19.93 -0.73 20.49
C VAL A 364 -20.70 -0.06 21.63
N GLY A 365 -20.17 -0.18 22.84
CA GLY A 365 -20.61 0.55 24.03
C GLY A 365 -19.60 1.63 24.41
N LEU A 366 -20.03 2.89 24.44
CA LEU A 366 -19.19 4.04 24.79
C LEU A 366 -19.53 4.53 26.20
N LEU A 367 -18.57 4.44 27.12
CA LEU A 367 -18.68 4.98 28.48
C LEU A 367 -17.96 6.33 28.56
N GLY A 368 -18.64 7.39 29.03
CA GLY A 368 -18.06 8.74 29.09
C GLY A 368 -18.28 9.57 27.82
N ALA A 369 -19.38 9.34 27.11
CA ALA A 369 -19.65 9.89 25.78
C ALA A 369 -19.82 11.43 25.72
N ARG A 370 -19.92 12.12 26.87
CA ARG A 370 -20.19 13.57 26.93
C ARG A 370 -19.04 14.45 26.42
N GLY A 371 -17.81 14.05 26.71
CA GLY A 371 -16.61 14.86 26.48
C GLY A 371 -16.35 15.12 24.99
N TYR A 372 -15.42 16.04 24.69
CA TYR A 372 -15.07 16.35 23.29
C TYR A 372 -14.63 15.09 22.51
N VAL A 373 -13.78 14.25 23.10
CA VAL A 373 -13.36 12.96 22.51
C VAL A 373 -14.55 12.01 22.33
N GLY A 374 -15.44 11.90 23.31
CA GLY A 374 -16.63 11.06 23.23
C GLY A 374 -17.53 11.44 22.05
N ARG A 375 -17.68 12.73 21.77
CA ARG A 375 -18.43 13.22 20.61
C ARG A 375 -17.76 12.88 19.28
N GLU A 376 -16.44 13.02 19.19
CA GLU A 376 -15.72 12.61 17.97
C GLU A 376 -15.79 11.09 17.76
N LEU A 377 -15.70 10.28 18.83
CA LEU A 377 -15.90 8.83 18.74
C LEU A 377 -17.26 8.46 18.17
N ILE A 378 -18.33 9.11 18.64
CA ILE A 378 -19.68 8.88 18.11
C ILE A 378 -19.70 9.16 16.59
N ARG A 379 -19.03 10.22 16.12
CA ARG A 379 -18.98 10.54 14.69
C ARG A 379 -18.15 9.53 13.89
N VAL A 380 -16.97 9.16 14.37
CA VAL A 380 -16.09 8.20 13.68
C VAL A 380 -16.77 6.82 13.63
N ILE A 381 -17.35 6.34 14.73
CA ILE A 381 -18.13 5.09 14.78
C ILE A 381 -19.37 5.20 13.89
N GLY A 382 -20.06 6.35 13.91
CA GLY A 382 -21.24 6.59 13.07
C GLY A 382 -20.93 6.60 11.56
N ASN A 383 -19.68 6.79 11.15
CA ASN A 383 -19.25 6.65 9.75
C ASN A 383 -18.72 5.25 9.42
N HIS A 384 -18.65 4.35 10.40
CA HIS A 384 -18.05 3.04 10.23
C HIS A 384 -19.05 2.05 9.60
N PRO A 385 -18.66 1.27 8.56
CA PRO A 385 -19.54 0.29 7.93
C PRO A 385 -19.84 -0.91 8.83
N GLU A 386 -18.85 -1.34 9.63
CA GLU A 386 -18.89 -2.57 10.41
C GLU A 386 -18.99 -2.40 11.94
N LEU A 387 -18.99 -1.16 12.44
CA LEU A 387 -19.22 -0.88 13.87
C LEU A 387 -20.61 -0.27 14.04
N GLU A 388 -21.26 -0.59 15.14
CA GLU A 388 -22.59 -0.09 15.48
C GLU A 388 -22.57 0.44 16.92
N LEU A 389 -22.81 1.74 17.09
CA LEU A 389 -22.96 2.31 18.42
C LEU A 389 -24.33 1.91 19.00
N VAL A 390 -24.33 1.10 20.05
CA VAL A 390 -25.57 0.60 20.69
C VAL A 390 -25.80 1.16 22.09
N CYS A 391 -24.78 1.79 22.68
CA CYS A 391 -24.86 2.40 24.00
C CYS A 391 -23.92 3.60 24.08
N ALA A 392 -24.41 4.74 24.57
CA ALA A 392 -23.60 5.91 24.88
C ALA A 392 -23.94 6.42 26.30
N SER A 393 -23.04 6.21 27.25
CA SER A 393 -23.28 6.55 28.66
C SER A 393 -22.86 8.00 28.97
N SER A 394 -23.79 8.79 29.51
CA SER A 394 -23.58 10.16 29.99
C SER A 394 -24.67 10.59 30.96
N ARG A 395 -24.31 10.80 32.24
CA ARG A 395 -25.22 11.34 33.28
C ARG A 395 -25.83 12.69 32.94
N ALA A 396 -25.10 13.53 32.20
CA ALA A 396 -25.53 14.89 31.91
C ALA A 396 -26.40 15.02 30.65
N LEU A 397 -26.42 13.96 29.81
CA LEU A 397 -27.14 13.97 28.53
C LEU A 397 -28.25 12.92 28.49
N VAL A 398 -28.53 12.23 29.61
CA VAL A 398 -29.54 11.16 29.69
C VAL A 398 -30.85 11.58 29.02
N GLY A 399 -31.39 10.71 28.16
CA GLY A 399 -32.64 10.93 27.43
C GLY A 399 -32.54 11.88 26.22
N GLN A 400 -31.37 12.48 25.97
CA GLN A 400 -31.14 13.22 24.72
C GLN A 400 -30.72 12.26 23.60
N LYS A 401 -31.12 12.57 22.37
CA LYS A 401 -30.76 11.77 21.20
C LYS A 401 -29.27 11.89 20.87
N VAL A 402 -28.61 10.75 20.71
CA VAL A 402 -27.17 10.68 20.39
C VAL A 402 -26.89 11.34 19.03
N VAL A 403 -27.74 11.08 18.04
CA VAL A 403 -27.58 11.61 16.67
C VAL A 403 -27.65 13.14 16.62
N GLU A 404 -28.47 13.77 17.47
CA GLU A 404 -28.59 15.24 17.52
C GLU A 404 -27.31 15.89 18.07
N ILE A 405 -26.73 15.29 19.12
CA ILE A 405 -25.48 15.77 19.72
C ILE A 405 -24.28 15.50 18.80
N ALA A 406 -24.29 14.39 18.06
CA ALA A 406 -23.22 14.01 17.13
C ALA A 406 -23.17 14.90 15.89
N ASN A 407 -24.33 15.28 15.34
CA ASN A 407 -24.42 16.10 14.13
C ASN A 407 -24.06 17.57 14.35
N ALA A 408 -24.09 18.06 15.59
CA ALA A 408 -23.68 19.42 15.90
C ALA A 408 -22.14 19.52 15.91
N PRO A 409 -21.49 20.29 15.01
CA PRO A 409 -20.05 20.53 15.10
C PRO A 409 -19.70 21.17 16.46
N PRO A 410 -18.48 20.96 17.00
CA PRO A 410 -18.09 21.61 18.24
C PRO A 410 -18.25 23.12 18.07
N LEU A 411 -19.01 23.76 18.95
CA LEU A 411 -19.21 25.20 18.86
C LEU A 411 -17.98 25.91 19.41
N ASN A 412 -17.48 26.88 18.65
CA ASN A 412 -16.55 27.85 19.18
C ASN A 412 -17.29 28.70 20.25
N PRO A 413 -16.86 28.67 21.52
CA PRO A 413 -17.58 29.27 22.64
C PRO A 413 -17.64 30.80 22.60
N HIS A 414 -16.83 31.47 21.76
CA HIS A 414 -16.86 32.92 21.59
C HIS A 414 -17.80 33.41 20.50
N THR A 415 -17.93 32.62 19.44
CA THR A 415 -18.72 33.00 18.28
C THR A 415 -20.08 32.32 18.27
N GLN A 416 -20.26 31.28 19.10
CA GLN A 416 -21.33 30.28 18.98
C GLN A 416 -21.46 29.72 17.56
N ARG A 417 -20.39 29.79 16.77
CA ARG A 417 -20.31 29.24 15.41
C ARG A 417 -19.61 27.89 15.46
N PRO A 418 -19.92 26.98 14.53
CA PRO A 418 -19.15 25.76 14.30
C PRO A 418 -17.63 26.03 14.25
N ALA A 419 -16.83 25.21 14.94
CA ALA A 419 -15.37 25.31 14.96
C ALA A 419 -14.73 24.97 13.59
N LYS A 420 -15.46 24.25 12.73
CA LYS A 420 -15.22 24.07 11.29
C LYS A 420 -16.42 24.67 10.54
N PRO A 421 -16.29 25.25 9.34
CA PRO A 421 -17.45 25.60 8.51
C PRO A 421 -18.44 24.43 8.46
N ALA A 422 -19.74 24.69 8.60
CA ALA A 422 -20.76 23.64 8.57
C ALA A 422 -20.74 22.96 7.19
N GLU A 423 -20.07 21.82 7.10
CA GLU A 423 -20.28 20.88 6.00
C GLU A 423 -21.71 20.32 6.12
N ARG A 424 -22.31 19.98 4.99
CA ARG A 424 -23.66 19.39 4.94
C ARG A 424 -23.64 18.16 5.86
N ALA A 425 -24.50 18.14 6.88
CA ALA A 425 -24.53 17.06 7.87
C ALA A 425 -24.57 15.70 7.16
N THR A 426 -23.48 14.96 7.24
CA THR A 426 -23.42 13.59 6.72
C THR A 426 -24.33 12.76 7.59
N ARG A 427 -25.25 11.99 6.99
CA ARG A 427 -26.13 11.10 7.76
C ARG A 427 -25.25 10.04 8.42
N LEU A 428 -25.06 10.15 9.73
CA LEU A 428 -24.36 9.15 10.53
C LEU A 428 -25.23 7.88 10.60
N ASN A 429 -24.59 6.72 10.50
CA ASN A 429 -25.18 5.41 10.72
C ASN A 429 -25.35 5.14 12.23
N ILE A 430 -26.18 5.96 12.88
CA ILE A 430 -26.57 5.85 14.28
C ILE A 430 -28.09 5.69 14.31
N ALA A 431 -28.60 4.80 15.16
CA ALA A 431 -30.04 4.62 15.33
C ALA A 431 -30.70 5.94 15.78
N GLU A 432 -31.78 6.35 15.10
CA GLU A 432 -32.43 7.66 15.30
C GLU A 432 -33.12 7.80 16.67
N ASP A 433 -33.36 6.68 17.33
CA ASP A 433 -33.94 6.52 18.66
C ASP A 433 -32.89 6.22 19.75
N LEU A 434 -31.60 6.12 19.39
CA LEU A 434 -30.56 5.94 20.40
C LEU A 434 -30.43 7.19 21.26
N GLU A 435 -30.74 7.04 22.54
CA GLU A 435 -30.60 8.07 23.56
C GLU A 435 -29.36 7.82 24.43
N PHE A 436 -28.77 8.88 24.97
CA PHE A 436 -27.77 8.72 26.02
C PHE A 436 -28.42 8.07 27.24
N CYS A 437 -27.74 7.09 27.81
CA CYS A 437 -28.18 6.42 29.03
C CYS A 437 -27.28 6.77 30.22
N GLU A 438 -27.74 6.46 31.42
CA GLU A 438 -26.85 6.33 32.57
C GLU A 438 -26.51 4.86 32.72
N LEU A 439 -25.24 4.52 32.41
CA LEU A 439 -24.71 3.19 32.66
C LEU A 439 -23.52 3.36 33.60
N GLY A 440 -23.79 3.23 34.90
CA GLY A 440 -22.79 3.25 35.96
C GLY A 440 -22.13 1.88 36.16
N LEU A 441 -21.10 1.84 37.00
CA LEU A 441 -20.33 0.63 37.30
C LEU A 441 -21.22 -0.54 37.76
N ASP A 442 -22.18 -0.24 38.65
CA ASP A 442 -23.07 -1.25 39.26
C ASP A 442 -24.17 -1.72 38.30
N ASP A 443 -24.46 -0.93 37.26
CA ASP A 443 -25.51 -1.20 36.27
C ASP A 443 -25.01 -2.09 35.13
N ILE A 444 -23.70 -2.11 34.86
CA ILE A 444 -23.09 -2.86 33.75
C ILE A 444 -23.51 -4.33 33.73
N PRO A 445 -23.40 -5.10 34.83
CA PRO A 445 -23.69 -6.54 34.82
C PRO A 445 -25.16 -6.89 34.57
N THR A 446 -26.07 -5.99 34.94
CA THR A 446 -27.53 -6.20 34.82
C THR A 446 -28.14 -5.48 33.62
N SER A 447 -27.33 -4.68 32.90
CA SER A 447 -27.77 -3.94 31.72
C SER A 447 -28.08 -4.85 30.53
N PRO A 448 -28.95 -4.42 29.60
CA PRO A 448 -29.19 -5.15 28.34
C PRO A 448 -27.94 -5.23 27.43
N TYR A 449 -26.89 -4.48 27.76
CA TYR A 449 -25.65 -4.40 26.99
C TYR A 449 -24.60 -5.43 27.44
N ALA A 450 -24.75 -5.98 28.66
CA ALA A 450 -23.81 -6.89 29.30
C ALA A 450 -23.35 -8.05 28.40
N ASP A 451 -24.29 -8.72 27.74
CA ASP A 451 -24.02 -9.90 26.92
C ASP A 451 -23.96 -9.58 25.41
N SER A 452 -24.13 -8.31 25.03
CA SER A 452 -24.43 -7.94 23.64
C SER A 452 -23.46 -6.95 22.99
N VAL A 453 -22.56 -6.35 23.76
CA VAL A 453 -21.52 -5.43 23.26
C VAL A 453 -20.23 -6.19 22.98
N ASP A 454 -19.69 -6.01 21.78
CA ASP A 454 -18.44 -6.61 21.30
C ASP A 454 -17.22 -5.74 21.66
N VAL A 455 -17.39 -4.42 21.68
CA VAL A 455 -16.33 -3.45 21.95
C VAL A 455 -16.78 -2.42 22.99
N TRP A 456 -16.01 -2.28 24.07
CA TRP A 456 -16.22 -1.27 25.10
C TRP A 456 -15.16 -0.18 25.03
N VAL A 457 -15.59 1.06 24.81
CA VAL A 457 -14.73 2.23 24.78
C VAL A 457 -14.88 3.02 26.07
N LEU A 458 -13.81 3.12 26.85
CA LEU A 458 -13.76 3.83 28.13
C LEU A 458 -13.20 5.24 27.94
N ALA A 459 -14.06 6.19 27.59
CA ALA A 459 -13.75 7.62 27.53
C ALA A 459 -13.93 8.29 28.91
N LEU A 460 -13.36 7.67 29.94
CA LEU A 460 -13.51 8.06 31.35
C LEU A 460 -12.35 8.94 31.83
N PRO A 461 -12.53 9.73 32.91
CA PRO A 461 -11.42 10.40 33.57
C PRO A 461 -10.40 9.40 34.15
N ASN A 462 -9.16 9.83 34.32
CA ASN A 462 -8.13 9.03 35.00
C ASN A 462 -8.58 8.59 36.40
N GLY A 463 -8.15 7.40 36.81
CA GLY A 463 -8.48 6.74 38.08
C GLY A 463 -9.78 5.93 38.06
N HIS A 464 -10.45 5.83 36.90
CA HIS A 464 -11.71 5.13 36.76
C HIS A 464 -11.61 3.84 35.93
N CYS A 465 -10.70 3.75 34.95
CA CYS A 465 -10.68 2.65 33.99
C CYS A 465 -10.64 1.29 34.68
N GLU A 466 -9.75 1.12 35.66
CA GLU A 466 -9.53 -0.13 36.38
C GLU A 466 -10.82 -0.78 36.92
N LYS A 467 -11.72 0.03 37.50
CA LYS A 467 -12.97 -0.48 38.07
C LYS A 467 -13.92 -0.95 36.98
N TYR A 468 -14.05 -0.15 35.91
CA TYR A 468 -14.92 -0.46 34.78
C TYR A 468 -14.41 -1.66 33.99
N ALA A 469 -13.11 -1.74 33.71
CA ALA A 469 -12.49 -2.89 33.04
C ALA A 469 -12.77 -4.18 33.82
N LYS A 470 -12.56 -4.21 35.14
CA LYS A 470 -12.89 -5.38 35.99
C LYS A 470 -14.37 -5.77 35.93
N ALA A 471 -15.28 -4.80 35.97
CA ALA A 471 -16.71 -5.08 35.87
C ALA A 471 -17.08 -5.64 34.49
N LEU A 472 -16.46 -5.13 33.42
CA LEU A 472 -16.63 -5.62 32.06
C LEU A 472 -16.05 -7.03 31.90
N ASP A 473 -14.85 -7.30 32.43
CA ASP A 473 -14.21 -8.62 32.41
C ASP A 473 -15.07 -9.69 33.07
N ALA A 474 -15.72 -9.35 34.17
CA ALA A 474 -16.63 -10.24 34.90
C ALA A 474 -17.95 -10.58 34.15
N LEU A 475 -18.25 -9.91 33.03
CA LEU A 475 -19.41 -10.24 32.19
C LEU A 475 -19.27 -11.64 31.59
N LYS A 476 -20.40 -12.29 31.30
CA LYS A 476 -20.40 -13.65 30.73
C LYS A 476 -19.72 -13.71 29.37
N ARG A 477 -19.91 -12.69 28.53
CA ARG A 477 -19.24 -12.54 27.24
C ARG A 477 -17.73 -12.37 27.44
N GLN A 478 -16.93 -13.33 26.97
CA GLN A 478 -15.47 -13.32 27.11
C GLN A 478 -14.76 -12.75 25.88
N ASP A 479 -15.36 -12.88 24.69
CA ASP A 479 -14.86 -12.40 23.40
C ASP A 479 -15.21 -10.92 23.17
N LYS A 480 -14.75 -10.07 24.08
CA LYS A 480 -14.95 -8.61 24.04
C LYS A 480 -13.60 -7.88 23.97
N LEU A 481 -13.60 -6.74 23.31
CA LEU A 481 -12.48 -5.80 23.29
C LEU A 481 -12.79 -4.62 24.23
N ILE A 482 -11.84 -4.25 25.09
CA ILE A 482 -11.92 -3.08 25.97
C ILE A 482 -10.78 -2.12 25.59
N ILE A 483 -11.13 -0.85 25.34
CA ILE A 483 -10.15 0.20 25.06
C ILE A 483 -10.26 1.33 26.08
N ASP A 484 -9.12 1.66 26.70
CA ASP A 484 -8.96 2.76 27.66
C ASP A 484 -8.40 3.99 26.96
N LEU A 485 -9.10 5.13 27.07
CA LEU A 485 -8.61 6.42 26.56
C LEU A 485 -7.91 7.26 27.63
N SER A 486 -8.06 6.88 28.90
CA SER A 486 -7.39 7.52 30.01
C SER A 486 -5.89 7.15 30.03
N ALA A 487 -5.17 7.67 31.02
CA ALA A 487 -3.76 7.30 31.21
C ALA A 487 -3.57 6.07 32.11
N ASP A 488 -4.66 5.48 32.63
CA ASP A 488 -4.61 4.46 33.68
C ASP A 488 -3.86 3.21 33.22
N GLN A 489 -4.08 2.77 31.97
CA GLN A 489 -3.51 1.51 31.46
C GLN A 489 -2.29 1.69 30.55
N ARG A 490 -1.86 2.93 30.27
CA ARG A 490 -0.73 3.20 29.35
C ARG A 490 0.64 2.73 29.87
N PHE A 491 0.69 2.34 31.13
CA PHE A 491 1.87 1.84 31.83
C PHE A 491 1.71 0.37 32.28
N ASN A 492 0.61 -0.28 31.90
CA ASN A 492 0.32 -1.66 32.25
C ASN A 492 0.74 -2.59 31.09
N ASP A 493 1.65 -3.52 31.37
CA ASP A 493 2.16 -4.46 30.35
C ASP A 493 1.13 -5.56 29.98
N GLU A 494 0.05 -5.70 30.75
CA GLU A 494 -1.09 -6.56 30.41
C GLU A 494 -2.00 -5.95 29.33
N TRP A 495 -1.90 -4.63 29.09
CA TRP A 495 -2.67 -3.92 28.07
C TRP A 495 -1.79 -3.60 26.87
N VAL A 496 -2.34 -3.81 25.68
CA VAL A 496 -1.62 -3.49 24.44
C VAL A 496 -1.63 -1.98 24.23
N TYR A 497 -0.45 -1.36 24.15
CA TYR A 497 -0.35 0.07 23.84
C TYR A 497 -0.66 0.34 22.37
N GLY A 498 -1.72 1.09 22.10
CA GLY A 498 -2.36 1.19 20.79
C GLY A 498 -1.79 2.27 19.86
N LEU A 499 -0.54 2.07 19.40
CA LEU A 499 0.10 2.90 18.38
C LEU A 499 0.49 2.03 17.17
N PRO A 500 -0.38 1.85 16.16
CA PRO A 500 -0.16 0.99 14.99
C PRO A 500 1.08 1.35 14.18
N GLU A 501 1.37 2.66 14.05
CA GLU A 501 2.54 3.18 13.34
C GLU A 501 3.87 2.86 14.05
N ALA A 502 3.81 2.50 15.33
CA ALA A 502 5.00 2.06 16.05
C ALA A 502 5.45 0.69 15.52
N PRO A 503 6.76 0.43 15.52
CA PRO A 503 7.33 -0.88 15.16
C PRO A 503 6.65 -2.03 15.94
N GLY A 504 6.14 -3.03 15.22
CA GLY A 504 5.38 -4.14 15.80
C GLY A 504 4.04 -3.76 16.44
N GLY A 505 3.59 -2.50 16.34
CA GLY A 505 2.35 -1.99 16.92
C GLY A 505 1.12 -2.72 16.39
N ARG A 506 0.99 -2.83 15.07
CA ARG A 506 -0.11 -3.58 14.42
C ARG A 506 -0.16 -5.04 14.85
N SER A 507 0.99 -5.73 14.85
CA SER A 507 1.05 -7.14 15.22
C SER A 507 0.65 -7.38 16.68
N ARG A 508 1.02 -6.47 17.60
CA ARG A 508 0.59 -6.54 19.01
C ARG A 508 -0.90 -6.28 19.18
N LEU A 509 -1.48 -5.43 18.33
CA LEU A 509 -2.90 -5.09 18.38
C LEU A 509 -3.81 -6.20 17.83
N GLN A 510 -3.35 -7.00 16.88
CA GLN A 510 -4.13 -8.11 16.32
C GLN A 510 -4.64 -9.04 17.41
N ASN A 511 -5.97 -9.20 17.50
CA ASN A 511 -6.66 -9.99 18.52
C ASN A 511 -6.46 -9.52 19.97
N ALA A 512 -6.00 -8.28 20.18
CA ALA A 512 -5.93 -7.69 21.52
C ALA A 512 -7.34 -7.63 22.13
N THR A 513 -7.45 -7.98 23.42
CA THR A 513 -8.69 -7.85 24.19
C THR A 513 -8.71 -6.60 25.06
N HIS A 514 -7.53 -6.03 25.32
CA HIS A 514 -7.32 -4.87 26.18
C HIS A 514 -6.32 -3.91 25.53
N ILE A 515 -6.77 -2.70 25.23
CA ILE A 515 -5.97 -1.69 24.52
C ILE A 515 -5.88 -0.41 25.34
N ALA A 516 -4.65 0.03 25.63
CA ALA A 516 -4.40 1.34 26.20
C ALA A 516 -4.14 2.32 25.05
N ASN A 517 -5.08 3.24 24.82
CA ASN A 517 -4.95 4.22 23.76
C ASN A 517 -3.92 5.29 24.15
N PRO A 518 -2.96 5.63 23.27
CA PRO A 518 -1.97 6.67 23.50
C PRO A 518 -2.58 8.03 23.86
N GLY A 519 -1.83 8.81 24.64
CA GLY A 519 -2.14 10.22 24.86
C GLY A 519 -1.90 11.06 23.62
N CYS A 520 -2.61 12.18 23.49
CA CYS A 520 -2.49 13.04 22.31
C CYS A 520 -1.05 13.59 22.12
N TYR A 521 -0.46 14.21 23.14
CA TYR A 521 0.94 14.63 23.06
C TYR A 521 1.88 13.45 22.85
N ALA A 522 1.63 12.33 23.52
CA ALA A 522 2.47 11.14 23.38
C ALA A 522 2.46 10.58 21.96
N THR A 523 1.31 10.59 21.28
CA THR A 523 1.15 10.15 19.88
C THR A 523 2.04 10.99 18.97
N GLY A 524 1.89 12.31 18.99
CA GLY A 524 2.69 13.20 18.14
C GLY A 524 4.19 13.16 18.50
N SER A 525 4.53 13.05 19.79
CA SER A 525 5.93 12.99 20.21
C SER A 525 6.62 11.69 19.81
N GLN A 526 5.93 10.56 19.91
CA GLN A 526 6.46 9.27 19.46
C GLN A 526 6.65 9.28 17.94
N LEU A 527 5.65 9.72 17.16
CA LEU A 527 5.79 9.84 15.70
C LEU A 527 6.92 10.80 15.30
N GLY A 528 7.17 11.85 16.09
CA GLY A 528 8.28 12.78 15.88
C GLY A 528 9.65 12.31 16.38
N LEU A 529 9.78 11.18 17.08
CA LEU A 529 11.07 10.69 17.62
C LEU A 529 11.44 9.28 17.18
N LEU A 530 10.44 8.43 16.88
CA LEU A 530 10.63 7.05 16.46
C LEU A 530 11.65 6.89 15.32
N PRO A 531 11.64 7.73 14.26
CA PRO A 531 12.63 7.61 13.19
C PRO A 531 14.06 7.87 13.66
N LEU A 532 14.28 8.73 14.66
CA LEU A 532 15.61 9.06 15.18
C LEU A 532 16.14 8.03 16.19
N LEU A 533 15.24 7.32 16.86
CA LEU A 533 15.57 6.34 17.91
C LEU A 533 15.75 4.91 17.40
N GLY A 534 15.71 4.71 16.08
CA GLY A 534 15.85 3.39 15.47
C GLY A 534 14.62 2.52 15.64
N GLY A 535 13.43 3.11 15.55
CA GLY A 535 12.18 2.36 15.67
C GLY A 535 12.08 1.21 14.67
N LYS A 536 12.45 1.44 13.41
CA LYS A 536 12.47 0.47 12.33
C LYS A 536 13.94 0.20 11.99
N PRO A 537 14.61 -0.81 12.60
CA PRO A 537 16.04 -1.03 12.42
C PRO A 537 16.49 -1.17 10.96
N GLU A 538 15.57 -1.55 10.07
CA GLU A 538 15.74 -1.65 8.62
C GLU A 538 15.78 -0.29 7.90
N VAL A 539 15.21 0.77 8.49
CA VAL A 539 15.17 2.14 7.94
C VAL A 539 16.07 3.10 8.72
N SER A 540 16.13 2.95 10.05
CA SER A 540 16.84 3.88 10.93
C SER A 540 17.57 3.18 12.07
N GLY A 541 18.79 3.64 12.33
CA GLY A 541 19.57 3.25 13.50
C GLY A 541 19.22 4.09 14.74
N LYS A 542 19.90 3.82 15.87
CA LYS A 542 19.88 4.72 17.03
C LYS A 542 20.75 5.94 16.72
N LEU A 543 20.14 6.99 16.19
CA LEU A 543 20.85 8.17 15.68
C LEU A 543 21.10 9.23 16.75
N LEU A 544 20.43 9.13 17.89
CA LEU A 544 20.52 10.12 18.98
C LEU A 544 21.62 9.80 19.98
N ASP A 545 22.24 10.85 20.51
CA ASP A 545 23.13 10.75 21.67
C ASP A 545 22.32 10.37 22.92
N ALA A 546 22.55 9.16 23.43
CA ALA A 546 21.83 8.62 24.58
C ALA A 546 22.11 9.39 25.90
N SER A 547 23.17 10.21 25.96
CA SER A 547 23.48 11.05 27.12
C SER A 547 22.65 12.34 27.17
N ILE A 548 22.03 12.74 26.05
CA ILE A 548 21.25 13.97 25.93
C ILE A 548 19.80 13.63 25.55
N PRO A 549 18.88 13.60 26.53
CA PRO A 549 17.46 13.35 26.29
C PRO A 549 16.84 14.31 25.26
N PRO A 550 15.98 13.83 24.36
CA PRO A 550 15.18 14.71 23.50
C PRO A 550 14.27 15.63 24.31
N HIS A 551 14.15 16.87 23.86
CA HIS A 551 13.25 17.87 24.42
C HIS A 551 12.04 18.07 23.50
N VAL A 552 10.86 18.10 24.10
CA VAL A 552 9.59 18.25 23.40
C VAL A 552 8.86 19.45 23.99
N PHE A 553 8.70 20.50 23.20
CA PHE A 553 7.83 21.63 23.51
C PHE A 553 6.49 21.42 22.81
N GLY A 554 5.37 21.50 23.54
CA GLY A 554 4.05 21.25 22.98
C GLY A 554 3.04 22.35 23.28
N VAL A 555 2.24 22.75 22.30
CA VAL A 555 1.09 23.66 22.46
C VAL A 555 -0.17 22.94 21.97
N SER A 556 -1.16 22.76 22.83
CA SER A 556 -2.46 22.18 22.47
C SER A 556 -3.53 23.27 22.38
N GLY A 557 -4.57 23.01 21.60
CA GLY A 557 -5.84 23.71 21.71
C GLY A 557 -6.52 23.38 23.04
N TYR A 558 -7.39 24.29 23.50
CA TYR A 558 -7.98 24.20 24.83
C TYR A 558 -9.01 23.08 25.01
N SER A 559 -9.45 22.41 23.94
CA SER A 559 -10.25 21.18 24.03
C SER A 559 -9.52 20.06 24.77
N GLY A 560 -8.18 20.06 24.78
CA GLY A 560 -7.36 19.10 25.52
C GLY A 560 -7.45 19.22 27.04
N ALA A 561 -7.89 20.38 27.57
CA ALA A 561 -8.16 20.56 29.00
C ALA A 561 -9.53 20.02 29.43
N GLY A 562 -10.30 19.45 28.49
CA GLY A 562 -11.60 18.85 28.75
C GLY A 562 -12.71 19.89 28.95
N THR A 563 -13.85 19.44 29.46
CA THR A 563 -15.07 20.25 29.58
C THR A 563 -15.24 20.93 30.94
N ASN A 564 -14.44 20.56 31.94
CA ASN A 564 -14.55 21.14 33.28
C ASN A 564 -13.83 22.51 33.32
N PRO A 565 -14.45 23.58 33.83
CA PRO A 565 -13.85 24.91 33.81
C PRO A 565 -12.48 24.96 34.50
N SER A 566 -11.52 25.63 33.85
CA SER A 566 -10.14 25.84 34.30
C SER A 566 -9.52 27.02 33.55
N LEU A 567 -8.37 27.53 34.02
CA LEU A 567 -7.62 28.53 33.24
C LEU A 567 -7.18 28.00 31.86
N ALA A 568 -6.95 26.70 31.74
CA ALA A 568 -6.50 26.07 30.51
C ALA A 568 -7.60 25.91 29.44
N ASN A 569 -8.88 26.07 29.81
CA ASN A 569 -10.00 26.13 28.88
C ASN A 569 -10.90 27.35 29.10
N ASP A 570 -10.38 28.38 29.77
CA ASP A 570 -11.00 29.69 29.83
C ASP A 570 -10.49 30.52 28.64
N PRO A 571 -11.34 30.75 27.63
CA PRO A 571 -10.91 31.45 26.45
C PRO A 571 -10.57 32.93 26.71
N LYS A 572 -11.07 33.53 27.80
CA LYS A 572 -10.66 34.88 28.22
C LYS A 572 -9.23 34.89 28.74
N ALA A 573 -8.83 33.86 29.50
CA ALA A 573 -7.47 33.71 30.02
C ALA A 573 -6.46 33.40 28.90
N LEU A 574 -6.91 32.72 27.84
CA LEU A 574 -6.07 32.34 26.69
C LEU A 574 -5.91 33.45 25.66
N LYS A 575 -6.79 34.46 25.63
CA LYS A 575 -6.75 35.52 24.64
C LYS A 575 -5.37 36.20 24.62
N ASP A 576 -4.75 36.24 23.44
CA ASP A 576 -3.42 36.82 23.19
C ASP A 576 -2.30 36.20 24.08
N ASN A 577 -2.47 34.94 24.50
CA ASN A 577 -1.60 34.28 25.47
C ASN A 577 -1.41 32.78 25.18
N ILE A 578 -0.35 32.18 25.74
CA ILE A 578 -0.19 30.72 25.91
C ILE A 578 0.11 30.43 27.37
N ILE A 579 -0.42 29.34 27.92
CA ILE A 579 -0.27 29.00 29.34
C ILE A 579 0.53 27.70 29.46
N ALA A 580 1.70 27.78 30.10
CA ALA A 580 2.49 26.61 30.50
C ALA A 580 1.83 25.90 31.68
N TYR A 581 1.90 24.57 31.73
CA TYR A 581 1.42 23.81 32.88
C TYR A 581 2.24 22.53 33.05
N LYS A 582 2.45 22.09 34.31
CA LYS A 582 3.08 20.80 34.64
C LYS A 582 4.32 20.49 33.78
N SER A 583 5.22 21.47 33.62
CA SER A 583 6.39 21.37 32.72
C SER A 583 7.48 20.38 33.16
N VAL A 584 7.26 19.68 34.27
CA VAL A 584 8.09 18.60 34.78
C VAL A 584 7.18 17.53 35.40
N ASN A 585 7.59 16.26 35.35
CA ASN A 585 6.80 15.12 35.83
C ASN A 585 5.39 15.07 35.20
N HIS A 586 5.27 15.50 33.94
CA HIS A 586 4.04 15.38 33.20
C HIS A 586 3.80 13.90 32.84
N ILE A 587 2.55 13.44 32.87
CA ILE A 587 2.23 12.04 32.55
C ILE A 587 2.71 11.62 31.15
N HIS A 588 2.52 12.50 30.15
CA HIS A 588 3.06 12.29 28.80
C HIS A 588 4.60 12.21 28.78
N GLU A 589 5.33 12.92 29.65
CA GLU A 589 6.80 12.77 29.72
C GLU A 589 7.18 11.33 30.06
N HIS A 590 6.52 10.77 31.08
CA HIS A 590 6.73 9.38 31.51
C HIS A 590 6.22 8.38 30.46
N GLU A 591 5.06 8.64 29.86
CA GLU A 591 4.47 7.79 28.82
C GLU A 591 5.41 7.69 27.61
N ILE A 592 5.82 8.82 27.04
CA ILE A 592 6.74 8.87 25.90
C ILE A 592 8.06 8.19 26.27
N SER A 593 8.62 8.49 27.45
CA SER A 593 9.89 7.91 27.87
C SER A 593 9.83 6.39 27.98
N ARG A 594 8.73 5.85 28.53
CA ARG A 594 8.52 4.40 28.65
C ARG A 594 8.38 3.75 27.27
N GLN A 595 7.51 4.29 26.42
CA GLN A 595 7.18 3.65 25.14
C GLN A 595 8.33 3.75 24.12
N LEU A 596 9.16 4.80 24.20
CA LEU A 596 10.37 4.92 23.38
C LEU A 596 11.59 4.24 24.00
N GLY A 597 11.52 3.78 25.25
CA GLY A 597 12.67 3.24 25.99
C GLY A 597 13.83 4.23 26.17
N THR A 598 13.56 5.53 26.05
CA THR A 598 14.55 6.63 26.13
C THR A 598 13.95 7.80 26.89
N PRO A 599 14.61 8.36 27.92
CA PRO A 599 14.10 9.54 28.62
C PRO A 599 13.86 10.71 27.66
N VAL A 600 12.71 11.38 27.82
CA VAL A 600 12.41 12.65 27.14
C VAL A 600 12.10 13.74 28.16
N ARG A 601 12.22 15.01 27.76
CA ARG A 601 11.83 16.18 28.56
C ARG A 601 10.69 16.90 27.90
N PHE A 602 9.56 17.05 28.58
CA PHE A 602 8.34 17.54 27.95
C PHE A 602 7.78 18.80 28.64
N MET A 603 7.49 19.83 27.83
CA MET A 603 7.01 21.13 28.27
C MET A 603 5.67 21.49 27.60
N PRO A 604 4.52 21.11 28.18
CA PRO A 604 3.21 21.39 27.61
C PRO A 604 2.71 22.80 27.90
N HIS A 605 2.02 23.34 26.91
CA HIS A 605 1.32 24.62 26.92
C HIS A 605 -0.05 24.47 26.28
N VAL A 606 -0.95 25.40 26.58
CA VAL A 606 -2.24 25.53 25.92
C VAL A 606 -2.37 26.90 25.26
N GLY A 607 -2.94 26.94 24.06
CA GLY A 607 -3.08 28.16 23.25
C GLY A 607 -4.53 28.54 22.93
N PRO A 608 -4.75 29.70 22.28
CA PRO A 608 -6.07 30.31 22.07
C PRO A 608 -6.82 29.75 20.85
N TYR A 609 -6.78 28.43 20.65
CA TYR A 609 -7.50 27.75 19.58
C TYR A 609 -8.15 26.47 20.12
N PHE A 610 -9.24 26.03 19.49
CA PHE A 610 -10.09 24.97 20.05
C PHE A 610 -9.39 23.60 20.05
N GLN A 611 -8.91 23.14 18.91
CA GLN A 611 -8.32 21.80 18.75
C GLN A 611 -7.09 21.81 17.84
N GLY A 612 -6.26 20.79 17.98
CA GLY A 612 -4.96 20.63 17.36
C GLY A 612 -3.82 20.74 18.37
N ILE A 613 -2.68 20.16 18.04
CA ILE A 613 -1.43 20.22 18.80
C ILE A 613 -0.30 20.62 17.86
N HIS A 614 0.58 21.49 18.32
CA HIS A 614 1.91 21.73 17.76
C HIS A 614 2.97 21.15 18.70
N LEU A 615 3.93 20.41 18.16
CA LEU A 615 5.09 19.89 18.86
C LEU A 615 6.35 20.35 18.16
N THR A 616 7.27 20.96 18.90
CA THR A 616 8.65 21.18 18.46
C THR A 616 9.55 20.24 19.25
N LEU A 617 10.17 19.31 18.54
CA LEU A 617 11.05 18.30 19.11
C LEU A 617 12.49 18.68 18.78
N SER A 618 13.35 18.72 19.78
CA SER A 618 14.77 19.03 19.66
C SER A 618 15.56 17.86 20.23
N ALA A 619 16.46 17.30 19.44
CA ALA A 619 17.29 16.17 19.84
C ALA A 619 18.75 16.37 19.43
N GLN A 620 19.65 15.67 20.10
CA GLN A 620 21.07 15.66 19.78
C GLN A 620 21.39 14.40 18.98
N LEU A 621 21.94 14.55 17.77
CA LEU A 621 22.48 13.43 17.04
C LEU A 621 23.79 12.95 17.67
N ALA A 622 24.01 11.64 17.65
CA ALA A 622 25.30 11.05 18.00
C ALA A 622 26.36 11.42 16.94
N GLU A 623 27.63 11.51 17.36
CA GLU A 623 28.76 11.85 16.46
C GLU A 623 28.85 10.90 15.26
N ASN A 624 28.47 9.64 15.44
CA ASN A 624 28.49 8.59 14.41
C ASN A 624 27.13 8.39 13.71
N SER A 625 26.19 9.32 13.85
CA SER A 625 24.85 9.21 13.23
C SER A 625 24.88 9.17 11.69
N GLY A 626 25.90 9.75 11.07
CA GLY A 626 26.03 9.82 9.61
C GLY A 626 25.10 10.83 8.92
N ILE A 627 24.27 11.55 9.68
CA ILE A 627 23.39 12.61 9.18
C ILE A 627 24.13 13.94 9.22
N THR A 628 24.20 14.63 8.08
CA THR A 628 24.91 15.89 7.89
C THR A 628 24.04 17.01 7.31
N SER A 629 22.78 16.73 6.94
CA SER A 629 21.85 17.70 6.37
C SER A 629 20.40 17.50 6.85
N ALA A 630 19.59 18.56 6.78
CA ALA A 630 18.16 18.48 7.10
C ALA A 630 17.39 17.66 6.06
N GLU A 631 17.85 17.65 4.82
CA GLU A 631 17.31 16.85 3.72
C GLU A 631 17.41 15.34 4.03
N GLN A 632 18.53 14.87 4.58
CA GLN A 632 18.67 13.48 5.02
C GLN A 632 17.71 13.12 6.16
N VAL A 633 17.45 14.05 7.09
CA VAL A 633 16.43 13.85 8.14
C VAL A 633 15.04 13.77 7.51
N HIS A 634 14.73 14.59 6.51
CA HIS A 634 13.46 14.51 5.80
C HIS A 634 13.29 13.18 5.06
N GLU A 635 14.30 12.73 4.32
CA GLU A 635 14.30 11.44 3.60
C GLU A 635 14.11 10.27 4.57
N LEU A 636 14.81 10.28 5.72
CA LEU A 636 14.63 9.31 6.79
C LEU A 636 13.18 9.20 7.25
N TYR A 637 12.51 10.33 7.47
CA TYR A 637 11.10 10.34 7.90
C TYR A 637 10.17 9.88 6.78
N GLN A 638 10.43 10.27 5.52
CA GLN A 638 9.66 9.81 4.37
C GLN A 638 9.72 8.30 4.20
N GLU A 639 10.90 7.71 4.37
CA GLU A 639 11.09 6.27 4.33
C GLU A 639 10.46 5.57 5.54
N PHE A 640 10.66 6.11 6.75
CA PHE A 640 10.13 5.51 7.97
C PHE A 640 8.60 5.45 7.98
N PHE A 641 7.93 6.49 7.51
CA PHE A 641 6.47 6.56 7.44
C PHE A 641 5.91 6.21 6.05
N ALA A 642 6.71 5.61 5.17
CA ALA A 642 6.23 5.15 3.88
C ALA A 642 5.09 4.13 4.05
N GLY A 643 3.92 4.41 3.46
CA GLY A 643 2.72 3.56 3.56
C GLY A 643 1.84 3.81 4.79
N GLU A 644 2.21 4.71 5.69
CA GLU A 644 1.40 5.08 6.85
C GLU A 644 0.35 6.14 6.45
N ALA A 645 -0.89 5.71 6.19
CA ALA A 645 -1.92 6.61 5.64
C ALA A 645 -2.34 7.73 6.60
N LEU A 646 -2.09 7.55 7.91
CA LEU A 646 -2.38 8.53 8.96
C LEU A 646 -1.14 9.31 9.43
N VAL A 647 -0.02 9.25 8.70
CA VAL A 647 1.17 10.08 8.94
C VAL A 647 1.61 10.76 7.64
N LYS A 648 1.52 12.09 7.60
CA LYS A 648 1.96 12.91 6.46
C LYS A 648 3.33 13.51 6.75
N VAL A 649 4.34 13.14 5.95
CA VAL A 649 5.67 13.75 6.02
C VAL A 649 5.73 14.92 5.04
N THR A 650 6.10 16.10 5.53
CA THR A 650 6.17 17.34 4.73
C THR A 650 7.53 18.03 4.90
N PRO A 651 8.09 18.63 3.83
CA PRO A 651 9.35 19.36 3.94
C PRO A 651 9.22 20.65 4.78
N ASN A 652 8.03 21.26 4.80
CA ASN A 652 7.78 22.53 5.50
C ASN A 652 7.32 22.31 6.94
N VAL A 653 7.38 23.35 7.77
CA VAL A 653 6.81 23.33 9.13
C VAL A 653 5.29 23.11 9.02
N PRO A 654 4.73 22.01 9.54
CA PRO A 654 3.30 21.79 9.52
C PRO A 654 2.60 22.75 10.49
N PHE A 655 1.40 23.23 10.11
CA PHE A 655 0.62 24.14 10.93
C PHE A 655 -0.56 23.43 11.59
N VAL A 656 -0.89 23.86 12.81
CA VAL A 656 -2.03 23.33 13.57
C VAL A 656 -3.32 23.44 12.78
N LYS A 657 -3.58 24.62 12.20
CA LYS A 657 -4.81 24.91 11.43
C LYS A 657 -5.05 23.98 10.24
N ASP A 658 -3.99 23.39 9.68
CA ASP A 658 -4.07 22.52 8.50
C ASP A 658 -4.23 21.04 8.91
N ASN A 659 -4.02 20.72 10.19
CA ASN A 659 -4.15 19.37 10.74
C ASN A 659 -5.33 19.23 11.71
N SER A 660 -5.82 20.33 12.29
CA SER A 660 -7.07 20.33 13.06
C SER A 660 -8.22 19.79 12.21
N PHE A 661 -9.07 18.96 12.79
CA PHE A 661 -10.18 18.25 12.15
C PHE A 661 -9.78 17.16 11.14
N HIS A 662 -8.49 16.84 11.04
CA HIS A 662 -8.01 15.75 10.21
C HIS A 662 -7.55 14.54 11.05
N PRO A 663 -7.73 13.31 10.56
CA PRO A 663 -7.41 12.09 11.30
C PRO A 663 -5.93 11.71 11.28
N HIS A 664 -5.08 12.45 10.58
CA HIS A 664 -3.66 12.16 10.44
C HIS A 664 -2.79 13.01 11.39
N ALA A 665 -1.54 12.59 11.55
CA ALA A 665 -0.44 13.40 12.06
C ALA A 665 0.34 13.97 10.88
N ALA A 666 0.87 15.18 11.01
CA ALA A 666 1.84 15.73 10.07
C ALA A 666 3.19 15.92 10.77
N VAL A 667 4.29 15.50 10.12
CA VAL A 667 5.65 15.62 10.62
C VAL A 667 6.51 16.31 9.57
N GLY A 668 7.26 17.34 9.96
CA GLY A 668 8.01 18.16 9.02
C GLY A 668 8.87 19.24 9.68
N GLY A 669 9.21 20.27 8.91
CA GLY A 669 9.97 21.41 9.40
C GLY A 669 11.37 21.03 9.91
N PHE A 670 12.00 20.08 9.23
CA PHE A 670 13.30 19.53 9.61
C PHE A 670 14.38 20.61 9.56
N GLN A 671 15.11 20.77 10.65
CA GLN A 671 16.30 21.63 10.71
C GLN A 671 17.43 20.87 11.38
N LEU A 672 18.64 21.06 10.86
CA LEU A 672 19.86 20.51 11.43
C LEU A 672 20.88 21.64 11.58
N ASP A 673 21.45 21.75 12.76
CA ASP A 673 22.67 22.49 12.99
C ASP A 673 23.86 21.53 12.77
N PRO A 674 24.62 21.66 11.67
CA PRO A 674 25.70 20.73 11.36
C PRO A 674 26.92 20.90 12.28
N ASP A 675 27.07 22.04 12.95
CA ASP A 675 28.21 22.30 13.84
C ASP A 675 28.00 21.64 15.20
N THR A 676 26.76 21.61 15.67
CA THR A 676 26.42 21.03 16.98
C THR A 676 25.79 19.65 16.88
N GLY A 677 25.31 19.21 15.72
CA GLY A 677 24.55 17.97 15.55
C GLY A 677 23.12 18.05 16.10
N ARG A 678 22.63 19.24 16.43
CA ARG A 678 21.27 19.44 16.95
C ARG A 678 20.26 19.36 15.82
N VAL A 679 19.33 18.41 15.93
CA VAL A 679 18.21 18.24 15.00
C VAL A 679 16.90 18.73 15.63
N VAL A 680 16.10 19.41 14.82
CA VAL A 680 14.75 19.87 15.18
C VAL A 680 13.74 19.30 14.20
N VAL A 681 12.65 18.76 14.74
CA VAL A 681 11.51 18.20 14.00
C VAL A 681 10.23 18.80 14.57
N VAL A 682 9.28 19.14 13.69
CA VAL A 682 7.96 19.62 14.10
C VAL A 682 6.91 18.57 13.77
N ALA A 683 6.02 18.30 14.72
CA ALA A 683 4.83 17.48 14.50
C ALA A 683 3.55 18.25 14.84
N THR A 684 2.50 18.07 14.04
CA THR A 684 1.15 18.53 14.37
C THR A 684 0.17 17.37 14.30
N ILE A 685 -0.77 17.33 15.25
CA ILE A 685 -1.86 16.35 15.24
C ILE A 685 -3.16 17.03 15.65
N ASP A 686 -4.30 16.43 15.34
CA ASP A 686 -5.55 16.76 16.02
C ASP A 686 -5.64 16.01 17.36
N ASN A 687 -5.80 16.74 18.47
CA ASN A 687 -5.81 16.13 19.81
C ASN A 687 -7.08 15.34 20.14
N LEU A 688 -8.17 15.54 19.40
CA LEU A 688 -9.44 14.83 19.58
C LEU A 688 -9.58 13.67 18.59
N LEU A 689 -8.95 13.75 17.42
CA LEU A 689 -8.96 12.72 16.37
C LEU A 689 -7.73 11.82 16.45
N LYS A 690 -6.64 12.10 15.73
CA LYS A 690 -5.43 11.25 15.75
C LYS A 690 -4.83 11.11 17.15
N GLY A 691 -5.05 12.09 18.03
CA GLY A 691 -4.65 12.02 19.43
C GLY A 691 -5.61 11.29 20.37
N ALA A 692 -6.79 10.85 19.88
CA ALA A 692 -7.78 10.12 20.68
C ALA A 692 -8.76 9.28 19.81
N ALA A 693 -9.83 9.87 19.26
CA ALA A 693 -10.95 9.13 18.68
C ALA A 693 -10.58 8.29 17.44
N THR A 694 -9.85 8.88 16.49
CA THR A 694 -9.37 8.16 15.31
C THR A 694 -8.36 7.09 15.70
N GLN A 695 -7.45 7.39 16.63
CA GLN A 695 -6.49 6.41 17.15
C GLN A 695 -7.21 5.21 17.76
N ALA A 696 -8.26 5.46 18.53
CA ALA A 696 -9.05 4.41 19.16
C ALA A 696 -9.75 3.52 18.13
N VAL A 697 -10.37 4.11 17.10
CA VAL A 697 -11.02 3.34 16.03
C VAL A 697 -10.01 2.59 15.17
N GLN A 698 -8.87 3.19 14.84
CA GLN A 698 -7.78 2.49 14.15
C GLN A 698 -7.31 1.27 14.95
N ASN A 699 -7.14 1.43 16.27
CA ASN A 699 -6.79 0.33 17.18
C ASN A 699 -7.86 -0.77 17.21
N ILE A 700 -9.14 -0.39 17.28
CA ILE A 700 -10.27 -1.32 17.24
C ILE A 700 -10.27 -2.11 15.93
N ASN A 701 -10.10 -1.43 14.79
CA ASN A 701 -10.11 -2.06 13.48
C ASN A 701 -9.01 -3.11 13.36
N VAL A 702 -7.78 -2.76 13.72
CA VAL A 702 -6.64 -3.69 13.71
C VAL A 702 -6.88 -4.88 14.65
N ALA A 703 -7.42 -4.64 15.84
CA ALA A 703 -7.67 -5.71 16.82
C ALA A 703 -8.75 -6.70 16.38
N LEU A 704 -9.80 -6.20 15.71
CA LEU A 704 -10.88 -7.01 15.17
C LEU A 704 -10.58 -7.61 13.79
N GLY A 705 -9.46 -7.25 13.16
CA GLY A 705 -9.13 -7.69 11.80
C GLY A 705 -9.99 -7.04 10.70
N LEU A 706 -10.58 -5.87 10.99
CA LEU A 706 -11.29 -5.05 10.02
C LEU A 706 -10.30 -4.25 9.16
N ASP A 707 -10.79 -3.63 8.09
CA ASP A 707 -9.98 -2.63 7.37
C ASP A 707 -9.54 -1.52 8.34
N GLU A 708 -8.23 -1.30 8.45
CA GLU A 708 -7.61 -0.41 9.44
C GLU A 708 -8.22 1.00 9.39
N TYR A 709 -8.58 1.46 8.20
CA TYR A 709 -9.07 2.80 7.95
C TYR A 709 -10.59 2.89 7.83
N ALA A 710 -11.33 1.80 8.03
CA ALA A 710 -12.79 1.83 8.01
C ALA A 710 -13.33 2.85 9.04
N GLY A 711 -14.31 3.64 8.61
CA GLY A 711 -14.87 4.76 9.40
C GLY A 711 -13.95 5.98 9.57
N ILE A 712 -12.71 5.94 9.07
CA ILE A 712 -11.74 7.04 9.13
C ILE A 712 -11.60 7.68 7.76
N GLN A 713 -11.74 9.01 7.68
CA GLN A 713 -11.62 9.75 6.42
C GLN A 713 -10.14 10.01 6.08
N VAL A 714 -9.50 9.05 5.42
CA VAL A 714 -8.13 9.21 4.91
C VAL A 714 -8.14 10.13 3.68
N GLU A 715 -7.24 11.12 3.68
CA GLU A 715 -7.11 12.15 2.64
C GLU A 715 -5.81 12.07 1.85
#